data_AF-A0A8H6HHU6-F1
#
_entry.id   AF-A0A8H6HHU6-F1
#
_cell.length_a   1.000
_cell.length_b   1.000
_cell.length_c   1.000
_cell.angle_alpha   90.00
_cell.angle_beta   90.00
_cell.angle_gamma   90.00
#
_symmetry.space_group_name_H-M   'P 1'
#
loop_
_entity.id
_entity.type
_entity.pdbx_description
1 polymer ?
#
loop_
_entity_poly.entity_id
_entity_poly.type
_entity_poly.pdbx_seq_one_letter_code
_entity_poly.pdbx_strand_id
1 'polypeptide(L)'
;MKITRKTSLAHLYRYPLDYTPHLEYPETSLGNGTGHLFEMDPDSCENWDNPVRGFAYSVGDPKRGFPKNTVQQIALLTNEANEMVDCQSSFETCQGIKACSFTDAALRTAPHTMASREALATQRREERKLATFDFGTESGEWDFNAKIQQKTLVYFFSLMISGCRAAPGPPTVRHGEEKQLYDSWCAQLEEVRRGHSCKPLCDGRLLLCAGSKPHVRVSDELYDLDYLRALFNNDHAALKDIEERLAIFHNLGPLAPCTFTMNCSSVRVHCPFPHRNSQGRLVKAAMIRVSCDVKYQVYRPVISQRPNCPRLLVLSTGEHTHAIPGLSRTPPQIVDIILGLLRSMSDDIFDLTTRRFNRHPVVLAFLRERFPDNPTASLLDLHPSLTNQDHIRNWIDQQDTNSETTPYIRYMAEVSIKSSPQRICVCMTPESSRALLHATYIQTDIAFKRVTGYLEFELTVMDDTNPTSRMTRILSRIFVTEESAAMHQLIFSKISEIVKIDTGEELRWRHIHAKTLSDFPGICLVSVDQHRGQAKGLGMHLQTVARSMPVKPDLHEAHRTIQDLTEYDHLKRILRLCTIHLSRNIEKTGTTKEVKSKMRSLVCAVNPRWDQTVAEIRAEGGLKANNWVTDKEDSKFAFPAMCWEKSFIPKPIWDRGERTTNVSESGHADVNQEGTGCSLVGGYIRGLRFDVRKERTADIGLSYGVLPSYHLRTEESRALRVNKRKSDTQLRIYAAEDNKILDANQKMEAAGEKLKRARVTREDAYTRAQRGEFTDMEKADSSYNKAIDTYNRTVEKNAELIGTGSGKVGLRTRASTGDLTLPTITS
;
A
#
# COMPACT_ATOMS: atom_id res chain seq x y z
N MET A 1 13.38 33.11 -39.71
CA MET A 1 13.82 34.47 -39.32
C MET A 1 15.22 34.42 -38.72
N LYS A 2 16.15 35.34 -39.00
CA LYS A 2 17.48 35.39 -38.34
C LYS A 2 17.37 36.11 -36.98
N ILE A 3 18.09 35.61 -35.96
CA ILE A 3 18.14 36.22 -34.61
C ILE A 3 19.57 36.56 -34.16
N THR A 4 20.59 35.92 -34.75
CA THR A 4 22.01 36.28 -34.64
C THR A 4 22.68 36.13 -36.01
N ARG A 5 23.99 36.44 -36.12
CA ARG A 5 24.78 36.16 -37.34
C ARG A 5 24.86 34.66 -37.70
N LYS A 6 24.65 33.75 -36.74
CA LYS A 6 24.78 32.29 -36.91
C LYS A 6 23.48 31.50 -36.69
N THR A 7 22.43 32.15 -36.18
CA THR A 7 21.22 31.46 -35.71
C THR A 7 19.96 32.02 -36.37
N SER A 8 19.15 31.13 -36.94
CA SER A 8 17.82 31.43 -37.46
C SER A 8 16.77 30.52 -36.83
N LEU A 9 15.57 31.07 -36.63
CA LEU A 9 14.39 30.39 -36.16
C LEU A 9 13.52 29.91 -37.33
N ALA A 10 12.94 28.71 -37.19
CA ALA A 10 11.80 28.27 -38.01
C ALA A 10 10.51 28.94 -37.51
N HIS A 11 10.18 28.70 -36.25
CA HIS A 11 8.97 29.21 -35.59
C HIS A 11 9.33 30.15 -34.43
N LEU A 12 8.44 31.11 -34.15
CA LEU A 12 8.52 31.98 -32.96
C LEU A 12 7.15 31.98 -32.28
N TYR A 13 7.10 31.43 -31.08
CA TYR A 13 5.99 31.54 -30.16
C TYR A 13 6.20 32.75 -29.23
N ARG A 14 5.11 33.43 -28.88
CA ARG A 14 5.08 34.56 -27.95
C ARG A 14 4.14 34.21 -26.79
N TYR A 15 4.59 34.49 -25.58
CA TYR A 15 3.88 34.21 -24.33
C TYR A 15 3.79 35.54 -23.56
N PRO A 16 2.65 36.25 -23.66
CA PRO A 16 2.48 37.54 -22.99
C PRO A 16 2.31 37.38 -21.49
N LEU A 17 2.51 38.47 -20.74
CA LEU A 17 2.63 38.44 -19.28
C LEU A 17 1.35 37.98 -18.55
N ASP A 18 0.18 38.21 -19.13
CA ASP A 18 -1.14 37.80 -18.62
C ASP A 18 -1.45 36.32 -18.90
N TYR A 19 -1.02 35.82 -20.06
CA TYR A 19 -1.28 34.47 -20.55
C TYR A 19 -0.26 33.47 -20.01
N THR A 20 -0.51 32.98 -18.79
CA THR A 20 0.40 32.09 -18.04
C THR A 20 -0.02 30.61 -17.92
N PRO A 21 -0.38 29.88 -19.02
CA PRO A 21 -0.09 28.46 -19.07
C PRO A 21 1.43 28.30 -19.21
N HIS A 22 2.07 27.90 -18.11
CA HIS A 22 3.48 27.52 -18.05
C HIS A 22 3.80 26.48 -19.15
N LEU A 23 4.84 26.73 -19.95
CA LEU A 23 5.18 25.90 -21.11
C LEU A 23 5.77 24.55 -20.66
N GLU A 24 4.94 23.52 -20.51
CA GLU A 24 5.38 22.17 -20.10
C GLU A 24 6.29 21.51 -21.14
N TYR A 25 5.86 21.55 -22.41
CA TYR A 25 6.49 20.89 -23.54
C TYR A 25 6.79 21.95 -24.62
N PRO A 26 7.96 22.61 -24.58
CA PRO A 26 8.41 23.40 -25.73
C PRO A 26 8.50 22.54 -26.98
N GLU A 27 8.05 23.10 -28.10
CA GLU A 27 8.39 22.60 -29.43
C GLU A 27 9.91 22.73 -29.68
N THR A 28 10.45 21.79 -30.44
CA THR A 28 11.86 21.70 -30.83
C THR A 28 11.94 21.48 -32.35
N SER A 29 13.13 21.66 -32.95
CA SER A 29 13.32 21.40 -34.37
C SER A 29 14.73 20.91 -34.72
N LEU A 30 14.82 20.07 -35.75
CA LEU A 30 16.06 19.46 -36.25
C LEU A 30 17.02 20.45 -36.95
N GLY A 31 16.60 21.70 -37.20
CA GLY A 31 17.33 22.65 -38.04
C GLY A 31 17.33 24.08 -37.48
N ASN A 32 16.61 24.99 -38.15
CA ASN A 32 16.37 26.34 -37.64
C ASN A 32 15.50 26.24 -36.37
N GLY A 33 16.08 26.52 -35.20
CA GLY A 33 15.44 26.26 -33.90
C GLY A 33 14.07 26.93 -33.69
N THR A 34 13.31 26.44 -32.72
CA THR A 34 12.05 27.07 -32.33
C THR A 34 12.31 28.07 -31.21
N GLY A 35 11.83 29.30 -31.38
CA GLY A 35 11.95 30.37 -30.38
C GLY A 35 10.69 30.49 -29.54
N HIS A 36 10.87 30.66 -28.23
CA HIS A 36 9.82 30.94 -27.26
C HIS A 36 10.17 32.26 -26.56
N LEU A 37 9.47 33.33 -26.95
CA LEU A 37 9.66 34.67 -26.41
C LEU A 37 8.64 34.90 -25.29
N PHE A 38 9.13 34.95 -24.07
CA PHE A 38 8.34 35.24 -22.88
C PHE A 38 8.43 36.73 -22.57
N GLU A 39 7.29 37.35 -22.30
CA GLU A 39 7.24 38.61 -21.58
C GLU A 39 7.44 38.33 -20.10
N MET A 40 8.19 39.20 -19.44
CA MET A 40 8.62 39.08 -18.05
C MET A 40 8.17 40.33 -17.31
N ASP A 41 7.84 40.21 -16.03
CA ASP A 41 7.51 41.37 -15.21
C ASP A 41 8.71 42.34 -15.11
N PRO A 42 8.57 43.63 -15.48
CA PRO A 42 9.64 44.61 -15.38
C PRO A 42 10.02 44.93 -13.92
N ASP A 43 9.10 44.84 -12.97
CA ASP A 43 9.35 45.27 -11.59
C ASP A 43 10.21 44.26 -10.82
N SER A 44 10.06 42.96 -11.10
CA SER A 44 10.96 41.89 -10.60
C SER A 44 12.26 41.72 -11.39
N CYS A 45 12.73 42.76 -12.10
CA CYS A 45 13.87 42.70 -13.04
C CYS A 45 15.15 42.00 -12.52
N GLU A 46 15.46 42.03 -11.23
CA GLU A 46 16.62 41.31 -10.68
C GLU A 46 16.43 39.78 -10.69
N ASN A 47 15.23 39.31 -10.31
CA ASN A 47 14.94 37.92 -9.92
C ASN A 47 14.12 37.12 -10.96
N TRP A 48 14.22 37.48 -12.24
CA TRP A 48 13.62 36.73 -13.35
C TRP A 48 13.98 35.24 -13.34
N ASP A 49 12.99 34.40 -13.01
CA ASP A 49 13.18 32.95 -13.00
C ASP A 49 13.32 32.38 -14.43
N ASN A 50 13.97 31.22 -14.56
CA ASN A 50 14.24 30.61 -15.86
C ASN A 50 13.04 29.76 -16.34
N PRO A 51 12.34 30.10 -17.46
CA PRO A 51 11.19 29.34 -17.92
C PRO A 51 11.49 27.85 -18.19
N VAL A 52 12.73 27.52 -18.55
CA VAL A 52 13.21 26.14 -18.75
C VAL A 52 13.09 25.28 -17.47
N ARG A 53 13.06 25.89 -16.27
CA ARG A 53 12.77 25.19 -15.01
C ARG A 53 11.32 24.70 -14.92
N GLY A 54 10.39 25.29 -15.68
CA GLY A 54 9.01 24.85 -15.78
C GLY A 54 8.79 23.66 -16.72
N PHE A 55 9.78 23.31 -17.55
CA PHE A 55 9.62 22.25 -18.55
C PHE A 55 9.47 20.87 -17.88
N ALA A 56 8.60 20.03 -18.45
CA ALA A 56 8.35 18.65 -18.03
C ALA A 56 9.54 17.73 -18.33
N TYR A 57 10.34 18.08 -19.34
CA TYR A 57 11.61 17.46 -19.64
C TYR A 57 12.56 17.53 -18.44
N SER A 58 13.31 16.45 -18.17
CA SER A 58 14.37 16.50 -17.16
C SER A 58 15.52 17.35 -17.68
N VAL A 59 15.64 18.60 -17.26
CA VAL A 59 16.70 19.51 -17.74
C VAL A 59 17.87 19.60 -16.75
N GLY A 60 19.07 19.84 -17.25
CA GLY A 60 20.30 20.05 -16.47
C GLY A 60 21.46 20.61 -17.30
N ASP A 61 22.62 20.82 -16.67
CA ASP A 61 23.84 21.36 -17.31
C ASP A 61 24.21 20.61 -18.62
N PRO A 62 24.82 21.31 -19.59
CA PRO A 62 25.20 20.72 -20.88
C PRO A 62 26.36 19.71 -20.74
N LYS A 63 26.28 18.59 -21.46
CA LYS A 63 27.24 17.47 -21.44
C LYS A 63 28.69 17.83 -21.87
N ARG A 64 28.96 19.05 -22.33
CA ARG A 64 30.27 19.55 -22.76
C ARG A 64 30.41 21.00 -22.32
N GLY A 65 31.65 21.46 -22.08
CA GLY A 65 31.92 22.83 -21.64
C GLY A 65 31.57 23.88 -22.69
N PHE A 66 30.41 24.52 -22.56
CA PHE A 66 30.06 25.74 -23.29
C PHE A 66 30.54 26.98 -22.51
N PRO A 67 30.92 28.08 -23.19
CA PRO A 67 31.31 29.31 -22.52
C PRO A 67 30.12 29.94 -21.79
N LYS A 68 30.08 29.77 -20.45
CA LYS A 68 29.08 30.41 -19.58
C LYS A 68 29.24 31.94 -19.69
N ASN A 69 28.12 32.66 -19.63
CA ASN A 69 28.04 34.12 -19.60
C ASN A 69 28.61 34.84 -20.84
N THR A 70 28.50 34.26 -22.03
CA THR A 70 28.76 35.01 -23.28
C THR A 70 27.67 36.07 -23.47
N VAL A 71 28.04 37.34 -23.51
CA VAL A 71 27.15 38.48 -23.82
C VAL A 71 27.03 38.63 -25.34
N GLN A 72 25.82 38.83 -25.85
CA GLN A 72 25.53 38.96 -27.27
C GLN A 72 24.20 39.67 -27.53
N GLN A 73 24.12 40.46 -28.60
CA GLN A 73 22.89 41.15 -29.02
C GLN A 73 22.00 40.23 -29.85
N ILE A 74 20.68 40.27 -29.60
CA ILE A 74 19.69 39.38 -30.19
C ILE A 74 18.60 40.20 -30.88
N ALA A 75 18.37 39.97 -32.17
CA ALA A 75 17.46 40.80 -32.99
C ALA A 75 15.96 40.75 -32.61
N LEU A 76 15.59 39.97 -31.58
CA LEU A 76 14.24 39.91 -31.00
C LEU A 76 14.13 40.61 -29.63
N LEU A 77 15.26 40.90 -29.00
CA LEU A 77 15.33 41.52 -27.69
C LEU A 77 15.78 42.96 -27.90
N THR A 78 14.80 43.83 -28.11
CA THR A 78 14.99 45.25 -28.38
C THR A 78 14.44 46.12 -27.26
N ASN A 79 14.97 47.33 -27.11
CA ASN A 79 14.37 48.38 -26.28
C ASN A 79 13.17 49.05 -27.00
N GLU A 80 12.53 50.01 -26.34
CA GLU A 80 11.41 50.79 -26.91
C GLU A 80 11.78 51.54 -28.20
N ALA A 81 13.04 51.96 -28.35
CA ALA A 81 13.59 52.57 -29.57
C ALA A 81 13.93 51.56 -30.68
N ASN A 82 13.60 50.27 -30.50
CA ASN A 82 13.93 49.14 -31.37
C ASN A 82 15.44 48.83 -31.53
N GLU A 83 16.29 49.35 -30.66
CA GLU A 83 17.72 49.01 -30.59
C GLU A 83 17.90 47.65 -29.87
N MET A 84 18.86 46.83 -30.31
CA MET A 84 19.11 45.52 -29.69
C MET A 84 19.79 45.66 -28.33
N VAL A 85 19.33 44.90 -27.32
CA VAL A 85 19.93 44.89 -25.98
C VAL A 85 20.95 43.76 -25.81
N ASP A 86 21.91 43.97 -24.90
CA ASP A 86 22.97 43.03 -24.59
C ASP A 86 22.43 41.89 -23.73
N CYS A 87 22.45 40.68 -24.28
CA CYS A 87 21.86 39.51 -23.62
C CYS A 87 22.94 38.57 -23.09
N GLN A 88 22.86 38.23 -21.81
CA GLN A 88 23.55 37.08 -21.23
C GLN A 88 22.93 35.80 -21.77
N SER A 89 23.77 34.86 -22.19
CA SER A 89 23.32 33.55 -22.65
C SER A 89 23.68 32.43 -21.67
N SER A 90 22.72 31.54 -21.44
CA SER A 90 22.86 30.32 -20.63
C SER A 90 22.35 29.11 -21.40
N PHE A 91 22.97 27.95 -21.17
CA PHE A 91 22.65 26.71 -21.88
C PHE A 91 22.20 25.64 -20.90
N GLU A 92 21.10 24.99 -21.21
CA GLU A 92 20.60 23.81 -20.51
C GLU A 92 20.28 22.71 -21.55
N THR A 93 20.31 21.44 -21.15
CA THR A 93 20.06 20.31 -22.07
C THR A 93 19.08 19.32 -21.47
N CYS A 94 18.24 18.73 -22.33
CA CYS A 94 17.38 17.63 -21.93
C CYS A 94 18.26 16.43 -21.55
N GLN A 95 18.13 15.99 -20.31
CA GLN A 95 18.86 14.86 -19.75
C GLN A 95 18.28 13.51 -20.21
N GLY A 96 17.10 13.53 -20.85
CA GLY A 96 16.34 12.37 -21.32
C GLY A 96 15.54 11.69 -20.22
N ILE A 97 15.27 10.38 -20.38
CA ILE A 97 14.51 9.56 -19.43
C ILE A 97 15.34 8.37 -18.92
N LYS A 98 14.87 7.76 -17.83
CA LYS A 98 15.27 6.43 -17.40
C LYS A 98 14.19 5.42 -17.79
N ALA A 99 14.60 4.28 -18.33
CA ALA A 99 13.71 3.18 -18.69
C ALA A 99 14.26 1.85 -18.16
N CYS A 100 13.42 0.82 -18.05
CA CYS A 100 13.90 -0.51 -17.71
C CYS A 100 14.83 -1.05 -18.82
N SER A 101 15.86 -1.81 -18.43
CA SER A 101 16.70 -2.55 -19.38
C SER A 101 15.88 -3.54 -20.24
N PHE A 102 14.76 -4.04 -19.72
CA PHE A 102 13.82 -4.96 -20.38
C PHE A 102 12.61 -4.27 -21.04
N THR A 103 12.60 -2.93 -21.15
CA THR A 103 11.70 -2.26 -22.10
C THR A 103 12.16 -2.54 -23.53
N ASP A 104 11.26 -2.52 -24.50
CA ASP A 104 11.63 -2.60 -25.92
C ASP A 104 12.53 -1.40 -26.32
N ALA A 105 13.34 -1.53 -27.38
CA ALA A 105 14.10 -0.41 -27.92
C ALA A 105 13.18 0.71 -28.44
N ALA A 106 12.19 0.40 -29.27
CA ALA A 106 11.28 1.36 -29.87
C ALA A 106 10.42 2.08 -28.81
N LEU A 107 9.93 1.36 -27.79
CA LEU A 107 9.18 1.94 -26.67
C LEU A 107 10.02 2.87 -25.78
N ARG A 108 11.36 2.78 -25.84
CA ARG A 108 12.28 3.72 -25.18
C ARG A 108 12.56 4.93 -26.06
N THR A 109 12.70 4.73 -27.37
CA THR A 109 13.07 5.75 -28.36
C THR A 109 11.91 6.07 -29.30
N ALA A 110 10.89 6.74 -28.77
CA ALA A 110 9.83 7.35 -29.58
C ALA A 110 10.20 8.81 -29.89
N PRO A 111 10.72 9.12 -31.10
CA PRO A 111 11.21 10.45 -31.40
C PRO A 111 10.07 11.48 -31.49
N HIS A 112 10.32 12.70 -31.01
CA HIS A 112 9.33 13.78 -31.10
C HIS A 112 9.95 15.18 -31.11
N THR A 113 9.34 16.08 -31.88
CA THR A 113 9.63 17.52 -31.88
C THR A 113 8.63 18.33 -31.05
N MET A 114 7.39 17.83 -30.91
CA MET A 114 6.29 18.41 -30.14
C MET A 114 5.72 17.37 -29.17
N ALA A 115 5.17 17.81 -28.04
CA ALA A 115 4.44 16.95 -27.10
C ALA A 115 3.32 17.74 -26.40
N SER A 116 2.34 17.04 -25.83
CA SER A 116 1.22 17.63 -25.09
C SER A 116 0.75 16.69 -23.96
N ARG A 117 -0.07 17.22 -23.04
CA ARG A 117 -0.74 16.40 -22.00
C ARG A 117 -1.55 15.26 -22.62
N GLU A 118 -2.22 15.49 -23.75
CA GLU A 118 -3.00 14.48 -24.46
C GLU A 118 -2.11 13.43 -25.15
N ALA A 119 -1.00 13.84 -25.78
CA ALA A 119 -0.04 12.91 -26.37
C ALA A 119 0.55 11.98 -25.29
N LEU A 120 0.92 12.52 -24.12
CA LEU A 120 1.33 11.71 -22.97
C LEU A 120 0.22 10.77 -22.50
N ALA A 121 -1.03 11.24 -22.39
CA ALA A 121 -2.16 10.40 -21.98
C ALA A 121 -2.49 9.28 -23.00
N THR A 122 -2.24 9.51 -24.28
CA THR A 122 -2.35 8.49 -25.34
C THR A 122 -1.20 7.47 -25.26
N GLN A 123 0.05 7.93 -25.14
CA GLN A 123 1.21 7.06 -24.89
C GLN A 123 0.99 6.19 -23.63
N ARG A 124 0.48 6.75 -22.53
CA ARG A 124 0.16 6.00 -21.30
C ARG A 124 -1.06 5.08 -21.44
N ARG A 125 -1.92 5.24 -22.44
CA ARG A 125 -2.99 4.27 -22.78
C ARG A 125 -2.44 3.12 -23.64
N GLU A 126 -1.54 3.40 -24.56
CA GLU A 126 -0.88 2.41 -25.41
C GLU A 126 0.11 1.54 -24.63
N GLU A 127 0.96 2.15 -23.81
CA GLU A 127 1.80 1.47 -22.82
C GLU A 127 0.98 0.56 -21.88
N ARG A 128 -0.30 0.89 -21.61
CA ARG A 128 -1.20 0.04 -20.82
C ARG A 128 -1.79 -1.11 -21.63
N LYS A 129 -2.18 -0.91 -22.90
CA LYS A 129 -2.57 -2.02 -23.80
C LYS A 129 -1.42 -3.02 -24.00
N LEU A 130 -0.17 -2.55 -23.92
CA LEU A 130 1.05 -3.37 -23.97
C LEU A 130 1.51 -3.92 -22.60
N ALA A 131 0.92 -3.47 -21.49
CA ALA A 131 1.26 -3.92 -20.13
C ALA A 131 0.17 -4.78 -19.46
N THR A 132 -1.06 -4.72 -19.96
CA THR A 132 -2.23 -5.45 -19.47
C THR A 132 -3.09 -5.85 -20.65
N PHE A 133 -3.36 -7.16 -20.76
CA PHE A 133 -4.42 -7.66 -21.63
C PHE A 133 -5.78 -7.14 -21.11
N ASP A 134 -6.63 -6.66 -22.00
CA ASP A 134 -7.94 -6.12 -21.61
C ASP A 134 -8.85 -7.27 -21.14
N PHE A 135 -9.52 -7.11 -20.00
CA PHE A 135 -10.22 -8.22 -19.32
C PHE A 135 -11.61 -8.47 -19.93
N GLY A 136 -11.61 -8.95 -21.18
CA GLY A 136 -12.79 -9.52 -21.84
C GLY A 136 -13.45 -10.60 -20.98
N THR A 137 -14.77 -10.60 -20.94
CA THR A 137 -15.59 -11.23 -19.88
C THR A 137 -15.71 -12.76 -19.92
N GLU A 138 -14.80 -13.47 -20.61
CA GLU A 138 -15.04 -14.85 -21.08
C GLU A 138 -13.99 -15.90 -20.66
N SER A 139 -12.84 -15.54 -20.08
CA SER A 139 -11.78 -16.49 -19.70
C SER A 139 -11.91 -17.03 -18.26
N GLY A 140 -13.00 -17.75 -17.98
CA GLY A 140 -13.50 -18.14 -16.65
C GLY A 140 -12.66 -19.11 -15.77
N GLU A 141 -11.39 -19.37 -16.04
CA GLU A 141 -10.59 -20.25 -15.17
C GLU A 141 -9.09 -19.91 -15.15
N TRP A 142 -8.52 -19.54 -16.29
CA TRP A 142 -7.08 -19.24 -16.40
C TRP A 142 -6.65 -17.93 -15.71
N ASP A 143 -7.48 -16.86 -15.73
CA ASP A 143 -7.17 -15.58 -15.04
C ASP A 143 -6.94 -15.75 -13.53
N PHE A 144 -7.58 -16.74 -12.93
CA PHE A 144 -7.48 -16.97 -11.49
C PHE A 144 -6.05 -17.33 -11.07
N ASN A 145 -5.47 -18.34 -11.71
CA ASN A 145 -4.13 -18.85 -11.37
C ASN A 145 -3.07 -17.76 -11.57
N ALA A 146 -3.15 -17.00 -12.66
CA ALA A 146 -2.19 -15.96 -13.01
C ALA A 146 -2.00 -14.91 -11.91
N LYS A 147 -3.09 -14.53 -11.22
CA LYS A 147 -3.05 -13.52 -10.14
C LYS A 147 -2.53 -14.08 -8.81
N ILE A 148 -2.75 -15.37 -8.51
CA ILE A 148 -2.05 -16.03 -7.39
C ILE A 148 -0.56 -16.20 -7.70
N GLN A 149 -0.21 -16.59 -8.92
CA GLN A 149 1.18 -16.77 -9.34
C GLN A 149 1.95 -15.44 -9.32
N GLN A 150 1.38 -14.34 -9.82
CA GLN A 150 1.99 -13.01 -9.72
C GLN A 150 2.23 -12.59 -8.25
N LYS A 151 1.24 -12.80 -7.37
CA LYS A 151 1.36 -12.57 -5.91
C LYS A 151 2.45 -13.45 -5.27
N THR A 152 2.64 -14.66 -5.79
CA THR A 152 3.63 -15.66 -5.35
C THR A 152 5.05 -15.27 -5.73
N LEU A 153 5.29 -14.93 -7.00
CA LEU A 153 6.54 -14.37 -7.50
C LEU A 153 6.95 -13.12 -6.70
N VAL A 154 6.01 -12.20 -6.48
CA VAL A 154 6.27 -10.97 -5.73
C VAL A 154 6.61 -11.26 -4.27
N TYR A 155 5.97 -12.25 -3.64
CA TYR A 155 6.32 -12.68 -2.28
C TYR A 155 7.73 -13.28 -2.23
N PHE A 156 8.07 -14.22 -3.12
CA PHE A 156 9.40 -14.81 -3.21
C PHE A 156 10.50 -13.75 -3.46
N PHE A 157 10.29 -12.85 -4.42
CA PHE A 157 11.21 -11.74 -4.71
C PHE A 157 11.38 -10.81 -3.50
N SER A 158 10.32 -10.55 -2.73
CA SER A 158 10.41 -9.78 -1.48
C SER A 158 11.22 -10.49 -0.39
N LEU A 159 11.24 -11.83 -0.37
CA LEU A 159 12.10 -12.61 0.53
C LEU A 159 13.56 -12.52 0.08
N MET A 160 13.87 -12.66 -1.22
CA MET A 160 15.25 -12.51 -1.72
C MET A 160 15.84 -11.13 -1.40
N ILE A 161 15.04 -10.06 -1.47
CA ILE A 161 15.47 -8.68 -1.17
C ILE A 161 15.69 -8.45 0.34
N SER A 162 14.88 -9.08 1.20
CA SER A 162 14.87 -8.79 2.65
C SER A 162 15.54 -9.85 3.52
N GLY A 163 15.86 -11.03 2.97
CA GLY A 163 16.35 -12.18 3.69
C GLY A 163 15.32 -12.74 4.68
N CYS A 164 15.75 -13.67 5.55
CA CYS A 164 14.89 -14.14 6.65
C CYS A 164 14.71 -13.08 7.76
N ARG A 165 15.51 -12.00 7.73
CA ARG A 165 15.54 -10.90 8.72
C ARG A 165 15.71 -11.32 10.18
N ALA A 166 16.25 -12.51 10.44
CA ALA A 166 16.68 -12.89 11.78
C ALA A 166 17.90 -12.05 12.21
N ALA A 167 18.24 -12.08 13.51
CA ALA A 167 19.52 -11.56 13.98
C ALA A 167 20.69 -12.31 13.31
N PRO A 168 21.87 -11.69 13.13
CA PRO A 168 23.04 -12.37 12.58
C PRO A 168 23.36 -13.66 13.34
N GLY A 169 23.58 -14.74 12.60
CA GLY A 169 24.14 -15.99 13.10
C GLY A 169 25.62 -16.13 12.71
N PRO A 170 26.19 -17.35 12.80
CA PRO A 170 27.46 -17.67 12.17
C PRO A 170 27.40 -17.38 10.65
N PRO A 171 28.47 -16.86 10.02
CA PRO A 171 28.47 -16.58 8.58
C PRO A 171 28.17 -17.81 7.72
N THR A 172 27.31 -17.63 6.73
CA THR A 172 26.86 -18.72 5.86
C THR A 172 27.89 -18.98 4.76
N VAL A 173 28.69 -20.03 4.95
CA VAL A 173 29.72 -20.45 3.99
C VAL A 173 29.09 -20.86 2.66
N ARG A 174 29.57 -20.26 1.57
CA ARG A 174 29.15 -20.48 0.17
C ARG A 174 30.36 -20.77 -0.70
N HIS A 175 30.16 -21.61 -1.73
CA HIS A 175 31.23 -22.04 -2.63
C HIS A 175 30.80 -21.95 -4.10
N GLY A 176 31.77 -21.89 -5.02
CA GLY A 176 31.54 -21.93 -6.47
C GLY A 176 30.52 -20.91 -6.97
N GLU A 177 29.61 -21.37 -7.84
CA GLU A 177 28.55 -20.57 -8.44
C GLU A 177 27.60 -19.93 -7.41
N GLU A 178 27.27 -20.64 -6.31
CA GLU A 178 26.39 -20.11 -5.26
C GLU A 178 26.95 -18.82 -4.64
N LYS A 179 28.27 -18.77 -4.43
CA LYS A 179 28.93 -17.54 -3.95
C LYS A 179 28.83 -16.42 -4.99
N GLN A 180 29.13 -16.70 -6.25
CA GLN A 180 29.06 -15.69 -7.33
C GLN A 180 27.64 -15.12 -7.49
N LEU A 181 26.61 -15.96 -7.39
CA LEU A 181 25.21 -15.58 -7.40
C LEU A 181 24.86 -14.67 -6.20
N TYR A 182 25.28 -15.06 -5.00
CA TYR A 182 25.03 -14.30 -3.78
C TYR A 182 25.72 -12.93 -3.80
N ASP A 183 27.01 -12.89 -4.14
CA ASP A 183 27.81 -11.66 -4.20
C ASP A 183 27.23 -10.68 -5.25
N SER A 184 26.80 -11.19 -6.42
CA SER A 184 26.14 -10.41 -7.48
C SER A 184 24.76 -9.84 -7.06
N TRP A 185 23.99 -10.61 -6.29
CA TRP A 185 22.72 -10.13 -5.72
C TRP A 185 22.94 -9.10 -4.60
N CYS A 186 23.96 -9.30 -3.76
CA CYS A 186 24.36 -8.32 -2.74
C CYS A 186 24.79 -6.99 -3.36
N ALA A 187 25.57 -6.99 -4.43
CA ALA A 187 25.93 -5.76 -5.16
C ALA A 187 24.70 -4.98 -5.67
N GLN A 188 23.73 -5.66 -6.30
CA GLN A 188 22.45 -5.05 -6.70
C GLN A 188 21.70 -4.44 -5.51
N LEU A 189 21.71 -5.09 -4.34
CA LEU A 189 21.07 -4.55 -3.13
C LEU A 189 21.84 -3.37 -2.54
N GLU A 190 23.15 -3.27 -2.72
CA GLU A 190 23.98 -2.14 -2.26
C GLU A 190 23.81 -0.91 -3.15
N GLU A 191 23.72 -1.07 -4.46
CA GLU A 191 23.30 0.01 -5.38
C GLU A 191 21.90 0.54 -5.02
N VAL A 192 20.95 -0.33 -4.69
CA VAL A 192 19.61 0.08 -4.23
C VAL A 192 19.68 0.86 -2.90
N ARG A 193 20.64 0.55 -2.03
CA ARG A 193 20.87 1.28 -0.76
C ARG A 193 21.59 2.62 -0.97
N ARG A 194 22.32 2.82 -2.08
CA ARG A 194 23.12 4.03 -2.37
C ARG A 194 24.05 4.43 -1.20
N GLY A 195 24.73 3.46 -0.61
CA GLY A 195 25.62 3.69 0.55
C GLY A 195 24.92 3.87 1.90
N HIS A 196 23.58 3.86 1.99
CA HIS A 196 22.91 3.78 3.29
C HIS A 196 23.22 2.45 3.99
N SER A 197 23.75 2.53 5.21
CA SER A 197 24.09 1.37 6.03
C SER A 197 22.86 0.47 6.26
N CYS A 198 23.00 -0.84 5.96
CA CYS A 198 21.99 -1.80 6.35
C CYS A 198 22.13 -2.14 7.84
N LYS A 199 21.03 -2.54 8.50
CA LYS A 199 21.16 -3.23 9.80
C LYS A 199 21.78 -4.60 9.53
N PRO A 200 22.70 -5.10 10.37
CA PRO A 200 23.21 -6.46 10.23
C PRO A 200 22.05 -7.44 10.47
N LEU A 201 21.82 -8.32 9.51
CA LEU A 201 20.78 -9.36 9.51
C LEU A 201 21.44 -10.71 9.21
N CYS A 202 20.73 -11.79 9.51
CA CYS A 202 21.15 -13.14 9.12
C CYS A 202 21.35 -13.25 7.59
N ASP A 203 22.49 -13.78 7.19
CA ASP A 203 22.91 -14.04 5.81
C ASP A 203 22.52 -15.45 5.33
N GLY A 204 21.73 -16.18 6.11
CA GLY A 204 21.36 -17.57 5.89
C GLY A 204 20.66 -17.86 4.55
N ARG A 205 20.81 -19.11 4.08
CA ARG A 205 20.03 -19.66 2.97
C ARG A 205 18.54 -19.62 3.30
N LEU A 206 17.71 -19.25 2.32
CA LEU A 206 16.26 -19.34 2.44
C LEU A 206 15.82 -20.75 2.02
N LEU A 207 15.16 -21.47 2.94
CA LEU A 207 14.63 -22.81 2.71
C LEU A 207 13.10 -22.78 2.87
N LEU A 208 12.40 -23.59 2.07
CA LEU A 208 10.95 -23.79 2.13
C LEU A 208 10.66 -25.05 2.96
N CYS A 209 10.21 -24.88 4.22
CA CYS A 209 9.98 -25.99 5.14
C CYS A 209 8.50 -26.05 5.59
N ALA A 210 7.87 -27.22 5.44
CA ALA A 210 6.53 -27.53 5.94
C ALA A 210 6.49 -27.78 7.48
N GLY A 211 7.42 -27.18 8.23
CA GLY A 211 7.83 -27.63 9.58
C GLY A 211 7.57 -26.67 10.75
N SER A 212 7.76 -27.20 11.95
CA SER A 212 7.42 -26.52 13.22
C SER A 212 8.48 -25.54 13.74
N LYS A 213 9.77 -25.66 13.35
CA LYS A 213 10.82 -24.66 13.62
C LYS A 213 11.43 -24.16 12.28
N PRO A 214 11.98 -22.94 12.25
CA PRO A 214 11.80 -22.06 11.09
C PRO A 214 12.82 -22.28 9.98
N HIS A 215 12.37 -22.22 8.73
CA HIS A 215 12.58 -21.06 7.84
C HIS A 215 11.35 -20.90 6.94
N VAL A 216 10.98 -19.64 6.62
CA VAL A 216 9.83 -19.23 5.77
C VAL A 216 8.58 -20.13 5.88
N ARG A 217 7.79 -19.98 6.96
CA ARG A 217 6.45 -20.59 7.01
C ARG A 217 5.52 -19.90 6.01
N VAL A 218 5.13 -20.65 4.99
CA VAL A 218 4.04 -20.34 4.06
C VAL A 218 2.78 -21.08 4.54
N SER A 219 1.59 -20.54 4.27
CA SER A 219 0.34 -21.29 4.41
C SER A 219 -0.20 -21.62 3.02
N ASP A 220 -0.56 -22.88 2.81
CA ASP A 220 -0.94 -23.51 1.53
C ASP A 220 -2.10 -22.81 0.80
N GLU A 221 -2.87 -22.00 1.51
CA GLU A 221 -4.05 -21.27 1.05
C GLU A 221 -3.77 -19.80 0.61
N LEU A 222 -2.52 -19.37 0.47
CA LEU A 222 -2.19 -17.97 0.15
C LEU A 222 -1.35 -17.75 -1.13
N TYR A 223 -0.69 -18.78 -1.63
CA TYR A 223 0.31 -18.72 -2.70
C TYR A 223 0.29 -20.02 -3.49
N ASP A 224 0.77 -19.98 -4.73
CA ASP A 224 0.99 -21.18 -5.55
C ASP A 224 2.19 -21.94 -4.98
N LEU A 225 1.93 -23.08 -4.33
CA LEU A 225 2.99 -23.86 -3.68
C LEU A 225 3.96 -24.51 -4.67
N ASP A 226 3.50 -24.87 -5.86
CA ASP A 226 4.32 -25.55 -6.85
C ASP A 226 5.20 -24.54 -7.61
N TYR A 227 4.68 -23.34 -7.87
CA TYR A 227 5.51 -22.22 -8.29
C TYR A 227 6.51 -21.81 -7.19
N LEU A 228 6.14 -21.83 -5.90
CA LEU A 228 7.12 -21.62 -4.82
C LEU A 228 8.18 -22.71 -4.78
N ARG A 229 7.81 -23.99 -4.88
CA ARG A 229 8.77 -25.11 -4.95
C ARG A 229 9.73 -24.91 -6.13
N ALA A 230 9.21 -24.57 -7.31
CA ALA A 230 10.02 -24.29 -8.50
C ALA A 230 10.95 -23.07 -8.29
N LEU A 231 10.49 -22.00 -7.64
CA LEU A 231 11.29 -20.81 -7.32
C LEU A 231 12.39 -21.09 -6.29
N PHE A 232 12.11 -21.88 -5.25
CA PHE A 232 13.07 -22.25 -4.20
C PHE A 232 14.08 -23.30 -4.65
N ASN A 233 13.68 -24.25 -5.50
CA ASN A 233 14.54 -25.30 -6.04
C ASN A 233 15.26 -24.87 -7.34
N ASN A 234 14.90 -23.71 -7.90
CA ASN A 234 15.33 -23.23 -9.21
C ASN A 234 15.06 -24.25 -10.34
N ASP A 235 13.85 -24.81 -10.35
CA ASP A 235 13.38 -25.74 -11.40
C ASP A 235 13.11 -24.96 -12.70
N HIS A 236 14.12 -24.89 -13.57
CA HIS A 236 14.04 -24.16 -14.82
C HIS A 236 12.92 -24.64 -15.76
N ALA A 237 12.45 -25.89 -15.67
CA ALA A 237 11.38 -26.40 -16.53
C ALA A 237 10.01 -25.94 -16.04
N ALA A 238 9.70 -26.15 -14.75
CA ALA A 238 8.44 -25.70 -14.15
C ALA A 238 8.34 -24.17 -14.12
N LEU A 239 9.44 -23.46 -13.85
CA LEU A 239 9.49 -22.00 -13.90
C LEU A 239 9.18 -21.47 -15.30
N LYS A 240 9.76 -22.08 -16.35
CA LYS A 240 9.56 -21.65 -17.73
C LYS A 240 8.09 -21.78 -18.15
N ASP A 241 7.48 -22.94 -17.93
CA ASP A 241 6.07 -23.18 -18.27
C ASP A 241 5.14 -22.17 -17.57
N ILE A 242 5.31 -21.96 -16.26
CA ILE A 242 4.47 -21.02 -15.50
C ILE A 242 4.68 -19.57 -15.98
N GLU A 243 5.94 -19.15 -16.17
CA GLU A 243 6.26 -17.76 -16.50
C GLU A 243 5.98 -17.38 -17.97
N GLU A 244 6.12 -18.31 -18.91
CA GLU A 244 5.71 -18.09 -20.31
C GLU A 244 4.18 -18.01 -20.42
N ARG A 245 3.44 -18.86 -19.70
CA ARG A 245 1.97 -18.80 -19.66
C ARG A 245 1.46 -17.51 -19.00
N LEU A 246 2.13 -17.02 -17.95
CA LEU A 246 1.87 -15.69 -17.37
C LEU A 246 2.10 -14.55 -18.36
N ALA A 247 3.19 -14.59 -19.11
CA ALA A 247 3.56 -13.53 -20.05
C ALA A 247 2.63 -13.49 -21.27
N ILE A 248 2.41 -14.65 -21.92
CA ILE A 248 1.65 -14.74 -23.19
C ILE A 248 0.17 -14.39 -22.99
N PHE A 249 -0.48 -14.93 -21.95
CA PHE A 249 -1.95 -14.85 -21.80
C PHE A 249 -2.43 -13.72 -20.89
N HIS A 250 -1.55 -13.16 -20.06
CA HIS A 250 -1.92 -12.12 -19.09
C HIS A 250 -1.01 -10.90 -19.07
N ASN A 251 0.12 -10.94 -19.79
CA ASN A 251 1.18 -9.94 -19.73
C ASN A 251 1.72 -9.71 -18.29
N LEU A 252 1.81 -10.81 -17.52
CA LEU A 252 2.28 -10.85 -16.13
C LEU A 252 3.55 -11.70 -15.97
N GLY A 253 4.08 -11.81 -14.76
CA GLY A 253 5.31 -12.54 -14.47
C GLY A 253 6.58 -11.75 -14.84
N PRO A 254 7.76 -12.40 -14.81
CA PRO A 254 9.06 -11.75 -15.00
C PRO A 254 9.58 -11.86 -16.45
N LEU A 255 8.81 -12.50 -17.34
CA LEU A 255 9.03 -12.60 -18.78
C LEU A 255 8.14 -11.62 -19.58
N ALA A 256 7.19 -10.93 -18.94
CA ALA A 256 6.34 -9.94 -19.58
C ALA A 256 7.12 -8.69 -20.05
N PRO A 257 6.72 -8.07 -21.19
CA PRO A 257 7.34 -6.84 -21.69
C PRO A 257 7.16 -5.69 -20.69
N CYS A 258 8.23 -4.93 -20.45
CA CYS A 258 8.26 -3.91 -19.40
C CYS A 258 8.12 -2.49 -19.94
N THR A 259 7.00 -1.81 -19.74
CA THR A 259 6.82 -0.40 -20.17
C THR A 259 7.32 0.64 -19.14
N PHE A 260 8.04 0.24 -18.09
CA PHE A 260 8.36 1.12 -16.97
C PHE A 260 9.41 2.20 -17.30
N THR A 261 8.94 3.44 -17.42
CA THR A 261 9.72 4.67 -17.71
C THR A 261 9.58 5.71 -16.60
N MET A 262 10.59 6.58 -16.43
CA MET A 262 10.55 7.70 -15.48
C MET A 262 11.56 8.81 -15.82
N ASN A 263 11.34 10.00 -15.27
CA ASN A 263 12.19 11.17 -15.47
C ASN A 263 13.62 10.95 -14.93
N CYS A 264 14.65 11.51 -15.60
CA CYS A 264 16.05 11.32 -15.22
C CYS A 264 16.38 11.87 -13.81
N SER A 265 15.62 12.86 -13.33
CA SER A 265 15.70 13.39 -11.96
C SER A 265 15.31 12.37 -10.88
N SER A 266 14.65 11.28 -11.23
CA SER A 266 14.35 10.18 -10.30
C SER A 266 15.64 9.54 -9.80
N VAL A 267 15.85 9.53 -8.49
CA VAL A 267 16.98 8.85 -7.82
C VAL A 267 16.94 7.32 -7.95
N ARG A 268 15.88 6.72 -8.51
CA ARG A 268 15.77 5.27 -8.68
C ARG A 268 16.81 4.75 -9.69
N VAL A 269 17.39 3.60 -9.38
CA VAL A 269 18.42 2.89 -10.18
C VAL A 269 17.95 1.52 -10.67
N HIS A 270 16.92 0.94 -10.04
CA HIS A 270 16.39 -0.38 -10.37
C HIS A 270 14.85 -0.37 -10.54
N CYS A 271 14.38 -1.14 -11.53
CA CYS A 271 12.97 -1.39 -11.83
C CYS A 271 12.22 -1.95 -10.59
N PRO A 272 10.94 -1.58 -10.35
CA PRO A 272 10.13 -2.11 -9.27
C PRO A 272 9.37 -3.40 -9.63
N PHE A 273 9.72 -4.03 -10.75
CA PHE A 273 9.17 -5.30 -11.21
C PHE A 273 10.29 -6.35 -11.29
N PRO A 274 10.01 -7.63 -10.99
CA PRO A 274 10.96 -8.72 -11.17
C PRO A 274 11.13 -9.02 -12.67
N HIS A 275 12.36 -9.35 -13.09
CA HIS A 275 12.65 -9.76 -14.47
C HIS A 275 13.56 -10.99 -14.50
N ARG A 276 13.43 -11.84 -15.51
CA ARG A 276 14.41 -12.90 -15.82
C ARG A 276 15.47 -12.35 -16.78
N ASN A 277 16.75 -12.58 -16.49
CA ASN A 277 17.83 -12.29 -17.45
C ASN A 277 17.95 -13.41 -18.51
N SER A 278 18.89 -13.26 -19.45
CA SER A 278 19.16 -14.24 -20.52
C SER A 278 19.65 -15.62 -20.05
N GLN A 279 19.98 -15.77 -18.76
CA GLN A 279 20.32 -17.04 -18.11
C GLN A 279 19.13 -17.63 -17.33
N GLY A 280 17.92 -17.07 -17.49
CA GLY A 280 16.74 -17.47 -16.74
C GLY A 280 16.82 -17.16 -15.24
N ARG A 281 17.69 -16.25 -14.79
CA ARG A 281 17.86 -15.88 -13.37
C ARG A 281 17.03 -14.63 -13.04
N LEU A 282 16.35 -14.61 -11.89
CA LEU A 282 15.62 -13.43 -11.41
C LEU A 282 16.60 -12.32 -11.00
N VAL A 283 16.40 -11.11 -11.53
CA VAL A 283 17.26 -9.94 -11.29
C VAL A 283 16.44 -8.70 -10.91
N LYS A 284 17.07 -7.72 -10.26
CA LYS A 284 16.56 -6.35 -10.29
C LYS A 284 17.05 -5.72 -11.59
N ALA A 285 16.15 -5.35 -12.49
CA ALA A 285 16.54 -4.75 -13.76
C ALA A 285 17.06 -3.32 -13.58
N ALA A 286 18.18 -2.99 -14.19
CA ALA A 286 18.76 -1.65 -14.14
C ALA A 286 17.88 -0.63 -14.89
N MET A 287 17.78 0.58 -14.34
CA MET A 287 17.13 1.72 -14.99
C MET A 287 18.13 2.43 -15.91
N ILE A 288 18.25 1.97 -17.15
CA ILE A 288 19.14 2.55 -18.15
C ILE A 288 18.71 3.98 -18.50
N ARG A 289 19.69 4.83 -18.81
CA ARG A 289 19.44 6.23 -19.21
C ARG A 289 19.36 6.35 -20.72
N VAL A 290 18.18 6.69 -21.23
CA VAL A 290 17.98 7.10 -22.63
C VAL A 290 18.37 8.58 -22.73
N SER A 291 19.53 8.86 -23.31
CA SER A 291 20.05 10.23 -23.39
C SER A 291 19.41 11.03 -24.52
N CYS A 292 18.91 12.23 -24.21
CA CYS A 292 18.53 13.23 -25.20
C CYS A 292 19.71 14.16 -25.53
N ASP A 293 19.68 14.81 -26.69
CA ASP A 293 20.64 15.84 -27.11
C ASP A 293 19.98 17.19 -27.48
N VAL A 294 18.68 17.35 -27.18
CA VAL A 294 17.95 18.62 -27.26
C VAL A 294 18.55 19.67 -26.32
N LYS A 295 18.67 20.90 -26.82
CA LYS A 295 19.30 22.02 -26.14
C LYS A 295 18.33 23.18 -26.03
N TYR A 296 18.28 23.79 -24.85
CA TYR A 296 17.58 25.02 -24.57
C TYR A 296 18.62 26.11 -24.30
N GLN A 297 18.76 27.06 -25.21
CA GLN A 297 19.62 28.23 -25.02
C GLN A 297 18.75 29.42 -24.61
N VAL A 298 18.98 29.95 -23.40
CA VAL A 298 18.19 31.04 -22.85
C VAL A 298 18.99 32.34 -22.91
N TYR A 299 18.42 33.33 -23.59
CA TYR A 299 18.93 34.68 -23.71
C TYR A 299 18.13 35.61 -22.79
N ARG A 300 18.81 36.26 -21.84
CA ARG A 300 18.22 37.25 -20.93
C ARG A 300 18.99 38.56 -21.08
N PRO A 301 18.33 39.73 -21.25
CA PRO A 301 18.99 41.02 -21.13
C PRO A 301 19.80 41.13 -19.83
N VAL A 302 20.93 41.85 -19.88
CA VAL A 302 21.67 42.27 -18.67
C VAL A 302 20.74 43.06 -17.74
N ILE A 303 20.95 42.96 -16.42
CA ILE A 303 20.02 43.47 -15.40
C ILE A 303 19.66 44.95 -15.64
N SER A 304 20.67 45.78 -15.96
CA SER A 304 20.51 47.21 -16.28
C SER A 304 19.69 47.54 -17.54
N GLN A 305 19.38 46.55 -18.40
CA GLN A 305 18.58 46.72 -19.62
C GLN A 305 17.24 45.97 -19.57
N ARG A 306 16.96 45.23 -18.50
CA ARG A 306 15.68 44.49 -18.33
C ARG A 306 14.45 45.39 -18.22
N PRO A 307 14.46 46.55 -17.51
CA PRO A 307 13.29 47.44 -17.47
C PRO A 307 12.88 47.92 -18.86
N ASN A 308 13.85 48.26 -19.71
CA ASN A 308 13.61 48.76 -21.07
C ASN A 308 13.40 47.63 -22.09
N CYS A 309 13.57 46.36 -21.70
CA CYS A 309 13.35 45.19 -22.53
C CYS A 309 12.82 44.03 -21.66
N PRO A 310 11.54 44.07 -21.23
CA PRO A 310 10.94 43.10 -20.30
C PRO A 310 10.63 41.75 -20.98
N ARG A 311 11.61 41.17 -21.68
CA ARG A 311 11.46 39.99 -22.54
C ARG A 311 12.64 39.04 -22.45
N LEU A 312 12.36 37.74 -22.53
CA LEU A 312 13.32 36.64 -22.43
C LEU A 312 13.07 35.65 -23.58
N LEU A 313 14.14 35.25 -24.29
CA LEU A 313 14.04 34.30 -25.39
C LEU A 313 14.65 32.94 -24.99
N VAL A 314 13.84 31.88 -25.03
CA VAL A 314 14.34 30.49 -25.02
C VAL A 314 14.39 29.99 -26.47
N LEU A 315 15.52 29.40 -26.85
CA LEU A 315 15.75 28.75 -28.14
C LEU A 315 15.84 27.23 -27.94
N SER A 316 14.88 26.51 -28.51
CA SER A 316 14.77 25.06 -28.52
C SER A 316 15.37 24.48 -29.81
N THR A 317 16.31 23.53 -29.69
CA THR A 317 17.00 22.91 -30.85
C THR A 317 17.25 21.42 -30.66
N GLY A 318 17.15 20.65 -31.75
CA GLY A 318 17.23 19.19 -31.78
C GLY A 318 15.86 18.52 -31.88
N GLU A 319 15.85 17.20 -31.76
CA GLU A 319 14.65 16.34 -31.65
C GLU A 319 14.80 15.47 -30.40
N HIS A 320 13.71 15.23 -29.68
CA HIS A 320 13.73 14.35 -28.52
C HIS A 320 13.86 12.90 -28.97
N THR A 321 14.87 12.18 -28.48
CA THR A 321 15.17 10.78 -28.85
C THR A 321 14.54 9.74 -27.91
N HIS A 322 13.50 10.13 -27.17
CA HIS A 322 12.93 9.34 -26.07
C HIS A 322 11.42 9.53 -25.97
N ALA A 323 10.71 8.55 -25.39
CA ALA A 323 9.28 8.69 -25.07
C ALA A 323 8.98 9.91 -24.17
N ILE A 324 7.74 10.43 -24.22
CA ILE A 324 7.33 11.66 -23.53
C ILE A 324 7.46 11.46 -22.00
N PRO A 325 8.17 12.36 -21.27
CA PRO A 325 8.36 12.25 -19.83
C PRO A 325 7.05 12.50 -19.05
N GLY A 326 7.01 12.07 -17.79
CA GLY A 326 5.85 12.32 -16.91
C GLY A 326 5.89 13.72 -16.29
N LEU A 327 4.72 14.28 -15.95
CA LEU A 327 4.56 15.62 -15.33
C LEU A 327 4.96 15.65 -13.83
N SER A 328 6.10 15.07 -13.46
CA SER A 328 6.50 14.89 -12.05
C SER A 328 7.10 16.14 -11.39
N ARG A 329 7.35 17.21 -12.15
CA ARG A 329 7.92 18.49 -11.70
C ARG A 329 6.81 19.54 -11.65
N THR A 330 6.75 20.34 -10.59
CA THR A 330 5.88 21.52 -10.53
C THR A 330 6.61 22.72 -11.14
N PRO A 331 6.01 23.47 -12.09
CA PRO A 331 6.60 24.70 -12.61
C PRO A 331 6.75 25.77 -11.52
N PRO A 332 7.81 26.61 -11.53
CA PRO A 332 8.04 27.60 -10.48
C PRO A 332 6.85 28.51 -10.21
N GLN A 333 6.20 29.04 -11.26
CA GLN A 333 5.03 29.92 -11.14
C GLN A 333 3.86 29.27 -10.39
N ILE A 334 3.72 27.93 -10.49
CA ILE A 334 2.72 27.18 -9.74
C ILE A 334 3.17 26.96 -8.29
N VAL A 335 4.48 26.80 -8.04
CA VAL A 335 5.02 26.82 -6.67
C VAL A 335 4.82 28.19 -6.03
N ASP A 336 5.03 29.29 -6.76
CA ASP A 336 4.83 30.65 -6.26
C ASP A 336 3.36 30.96 -5.95
N ILE A 337 2.42 30.49 -6.76
CA ILE A 337 0.98 30.52 -6.43
C ILE A 337 0.72 29.75 -5.13
N ILE A 338 1.29 28.56 -4.97
CA ILE A 338 1.09 27.74 -3.76
C ILE A 338 1.74 28.40 -2.53
N LEU A 339 2.92 29.01 -2.65
CA LEU A 339 3.60 29.72 -1.56
C LEU A 339 2.92 31.06 -1.23
N GLY A 340 2.41 31.79 -2.23
CA GLY A 340 1.62 33.00 -2.04
C GLY A 340 0.31 32.70 -1.30
N LEU A 341 -0.34 31.58 -1.66
CA LEU A 341 -1.45 31.01 -0.92
C LEU A 341 -1.04 30.68 0.53
N LEU A 342 -0.01 29.87 0.78
CA LEU A 342 0.42 29.52 2.15
C LEU A 342 0.73 30.79 3.00
N ARG A 343 1.38 31.80 2.42
CA ARG A 343 1.67 33.08 3.10
C ARG A 343 0.44 33.89 3.48
N SER A 344 -0.68 33.78 2.75
CA SER A 344 -1.89 34.57 3.00
C SER A 344 -2.76 34.01 4.15
N MET A 345 -2.23 33.11 4.96
CA MET A 345 -2.99 32.25 5.89
C MET A 345 -2.40 32.30 7.32
N SER A 346 -1.72 33.42 7.63
CA SER A 346 -0.71 33.68 8.68
C SER A 346 -0.85 33.01 10.05
N ASP A 347 -2.07 32.74 10.50
CA ASP A 347 -2.37 32.41 11.90
C ASP A 347 -2.77 30.94 12.09
N ASP A 348 -3.26 30.28 11.04
CA ASP A 348 -3.53 28.83 11.01
C ASP A 348 -2.22 27.99 10.96
N ILE A 349 -1.06 28.66 11.05
CA ILE A 349 0.20 28.32 10.38
C ILE A 349 1.01 27.13 10.97
N PHE A 350 0.46 26.44 11.98
CA PHE A 350 1.16 25.39 12.74
C PHE A 350 0.44 24.03 12.85
N ASP A 351 -0.67 23.81 12.13
CA ASP A 351 -1.53 22.62 12.32
C ASP A 351 -2.01 21.94 11.01
N LEU A 352 -1.28 22.05 9.89
CA LEU A 352 -1.65 21.33 8.65
C LEU A 352 -1.16 19.89 8.55
N THR A 353 -1.86 19.24 7.62
CA THR A 353 -1.19 18.37 6.67
C THR A 353 -1.60 18.83 5.26
N THR A 354 -0.92 18.36 4.21
CA THR A 354 -1.31 18.51 2.78
C THR A 354 -2.81 18.42 2.50
N ARG A 355 -3.52 17.65 3.31
CA ARG A 355 -4.95 17.40 3.27
C ARG A 355 -5.84 18.57 3.71
N ARG A 356 -5.42 19.33 4.73
CA ARG A 356 -6.08 20.56 5.17
C ARG A 356 -5.72 21.76 4.25
N PHE A 357 -4.54 21.77 3.63
CA PHE A 357 -4.17 22.81 2.65
C PHE A 357 -5.09 22.84 1.42
N ASN A 358 -5.35 21.67 0.84
CA ASN A 358 -6.31 21.43 -0.25
C ASN A 358 -7.77 21.80 0.12
N ARG A 359 -7.98 22.40 1.30
CA ARG A 359 -9.26 22.58 1.95
C ARG A 359 -9.46 23.95 2.61
N HIS A 360 -8.58 24.94 2.41
CA HIS A 360 -8.64 26.30 2.99
C HIS A 360 -9.59 27.28 2.29
N PRO A 361 -10.21 28.29 2.95
CA PRO A 361 -11.11 29.22 2.30
C PRO A 361 -10.40 30.07 1.26
N VAL A 362 -9.14 30.48 1.48
CA VAL A 362 -8.40 31.30 0.52
C VAL A 362 -7.90 30.45 -0.66
N VAL A 363 -7.47 29.20 -0.44
CA VAL A 363 -7.23 28.25 -1.54
C VAL A 363 -8.49 28.02 -2.39
N LEU A 364 -9.65 27.89 -1.74
CA LEU A 364 -10.92 27.60 -2.43
C LEU A 364 -11.53 28.84 -3.08
N ALA A 365 -11.33 30.02 -2.50
CA ALA A 365 -11.71 31.30 -3.11
C ALA A 365 -10.87 31.51 -4.37
N PHE A 366 -9.55 31.39 -4.28
CA PHE A 366 -8.64 31.44 -5.42
C PHE A 366 -9.00 30.41 -6.50
N LEU A 367 -9.30 29.15 -6.13
CA LEU A 367 -9.70 28.13 -7.10
C LEU A 367 -11.06 28.42 -7.76
N ARG A 368 -12.01 29.04 -7.05
CA ARG A 368 -13.30 29.49 -7.61
C ARG A 368 -13.15 30.70 -8.52
N GLU A 369 -12.29 31.64 -8.16
CA GLU A 369 -11.98 32.83 -8.96
C GLU A 369 -11.21 32.45 -10.24
N ARG A 370 -10.26 31.50 -10.13
CA ARG A 370 -9.45 31.02 -11.25
C ARG A 370 -10.18 30.02 -12.16
N PHE A 371 -11.17 29.31 -11.63
CA PHE A 371 -11.95 28.30 -12.37
C PHE A 371 -13.47 28.40 -12.05
N PRO A 372 -14.14 29.51 -12.40
CA PRO A 372 -15.54 29.74 -12.05
C PRO A 372 -16.50 28.66 -12.56
N ASP A 373 -16.22 28.10 -13.75
CA ASP A 373 -17.02 27.04 -14.37
C ASP A 373 -16.78 25.64 -13.77
N ASN A 374 -15.78 25.47 -12.88
CA ASN A 374 -15.47 24.21 -12.21
C ASN A 374 -15.63 24.36 -10.68
N PRO A 375 -16.85 24.22 -10.13
CA PRO A 375 -17.09 24.28 -8.68
C PRO A 375 -16.43 23.13 -7.89
N THR A 376 -15.81 22.17 -8.58
CA THR A 376 -15.03 21.06 -8.00
C THR A 376 -13.52 21.23 -8.22
N ALA A 377 -13.05 22.41 -8.62
CA ALA A 377 -11.63 22.69 -8.83
C ALA A 377 -10.82 22.41 -7.55
N SER A 378 -9.64 21.84 -7.76
CA SER A 378 -8.68 21.48 -6.72
C SER A 378 -7.27 21.92 -7.15
N LEU A 379 -6.28 21.77 -6.28
CA LEU A 379 -4.89 22.04 -6.67
C LEU A 379 -4.40 21.14 -7.82
N LEU A 380 -5.04 20.00 -8.07
CA LEU A 380 -4.74 19.12 -9.20
C LEU A 380 -5.09 19.76 -10.55
N ASP A 381 -6.10 20.63 -10.55
CA ASP A 381 -6.62 21.33 -11.73
C ASP A 381 -5.69 22.51 -12.12
N LEU A 382 -4.84 23.00 -11.21
CA LEU A 382 -3.76 23.96 -11.50
C LEU A 382 -2.61 23.28 -12.28
N HIS A 383 -2.11 22.14 -11.81
CA HIS A 383 -1.07 21.38 -12.50
C HIS A 383 -0.99 19.90 -12.02
N PRO A 384 -0.90 18.89 -12.91
CA PRO A 384 -0.91 17.48 -12.53
C PRO A 384 0.17 17.01 -11.55
N SER A 385 1.33 17.69 -11.45
CA SER A 385 2.37 17.35 -10.48
C SER A 385 1.89 17.42 -9.02
N LEU A 386 0.88 18.24 -8.74
CA LEU A 386 0.34 18.49 -7.40
C LEU A 386 -0.44 17.27 -6.85
N THR A 387 -0.64 16.23 -7.66
CA THR A 387 -1.04 14.90 -7.18
C THR A 387 -0.02 14.29 -6.21
N ASN A 388 1.28 14.56 -6.38
CA ASN A 388 2.30 14.12 -5.45
C ASN A 388 2.26 14.96 -4.17
N GLN A 389 1.58 14.44 -3.15
CA GLN A 389 1.35 15.16 -1.89
C GLN A 389 2.62 15.32 -1.05
N ASP A 390 3.72 14.68 -1.42
CA ASP A 390 5.04 14.94 -0.81
C ASP A 390 5.63 16.28 -1.28
N HIS A 391 5.32 16.78 -2.50
CA HIS A 391 5.69 18.15 -2.92
C HIS A 391 5.04 19.17 -2.00
N ILE A 392 3.71 19.06 -1.86
CA ILE A 392 2.91 20.01 -1.10
C ILE A 392 3.24 19.90 0.41
N ARG A 393 3.56 18.71 0.94
CA ARG A 393 4.04 18.58 2.33
C ARG A 393 5.34 19.34 2.57
N ASN A 394 6.31 19.25 1.67
CA ASN A 394 7.59 19.96 1.83
C ASN A 394 7.44 21.50 1.84
N TRP A 395 6.34 22.05 1.29
CA TRP A 395 6.01 23.48 1.38
C TRP A 395 5.12 23.83 2.59
N ILE A 396 4.46 22.83 3.18
CA ILE A 396 3.61 22.94 4.38
C ILE A 396 4.41 22.75 5.67
N ASP A 397 5.50 21.97 5.62
CA ASP A 397 6.59 22.07 6.59
C ASP A 397 7.24 23.49 6.59
N GLN A 398 6.73 24.40 5.74
CA GLN A 398 7.00 25.84 5.65
C GLN A 398 5.71 26.70 5.71
N GLN A 399 4.69 26.28 6.50
CA GLN A 399 3.55 27.03 7.11
C GLN A 399 2.09 26.74 6.61
N ASP A 400 1.07 26.90 7.51
CA ASP A 400 -0.25 26.19 7.48
C ASP A 400 -1.63 26.98 7.43
N THR A 401 -2.82 26.28 7.52
CA THR A 401 -4.23 26.66 7.11
C THR A 401 -5.46 25.82 7.72
N ASN A 402 -6.78 26.15 7.54
CA ASN A 402 -7.97 25.17 7.51
C ASN A 402 -9.38 25.62 6.90
N SER A 403 -10.30 24.69 6.47
CA SER A 403 -11.83 24.79 6.23
C SER A 403 -12.47 25.28 4.86
N GLU A 404 -13.63 24.94 4.22
CA GLU A 404 -14.65 23.83 4.04
C GLU A 404 -15.47 24.01 2.66
N THR A 405 -16.33 23.08 2.14
CA THR A 405 -17.10 23.18 0.83
C THR A 405 -18.52 22.50 0.76
N THR A 406 -19.13 22.36 -0.44
CA THR A 406 -20.38 21.61 -0.83
C THR A 406 -20.09 20.56 -1.95
N PRO A 407 -21.06 19.87 -2.62
CA PRO A 407 -21.97 18.82 -2.10
C PRO A 407 -21.84 17.41 -2.75
N TYR A 408 -22.42 16.36 -2.15
CA TYR A 408 -22.12 14.91 -2.44
C TYR A 408 -23.32 13.93 -2.42
N ILE A 409 -24.44 14.34 -1.82
CA ILE A 409 -25.49 13.42 -1.36
C ILE A 409 -26.32 12.90 -2.54
N ARG A 410 -26.57 11.59 -2.61
CA ARG A 410 -27.34 10.94 -3.70
C ARG A 410 -28.71 10.47 -3.28
N TYR A 411 -28.86 10.06 -2.02
CA TYR A 411 -30.15 9.72 -1.41
C TYR A 411 -30.10 10.08 0.06
N MET A 412 -31.15 10.73 0.57
CA MET A 412 -31.30 11.02 2.00
C MET A 412 -32.78 10.93 2.37
N ALA A 413 -33.09 10.18 3.42
CA ALA A 413 -34.47 9.95 3.86
C ALA A 413 -34.54 9.65 5.36
N GLU A 414 -35.73 9.86 5.92
CA GLU A 414 -36.18 9.20 7.14
C GLU A 414 -37.15 8.07 6.75
N VAL A 415 -36.99 6.91 7.37
CA VAL A 415 -37.71 5.67 7.06
C VAL A 415 -38.17 5.01 8.35
N SER A 416 -39.40 4.48 8.37
CA SER A 416 -39.92 3.76 9.53
C SER A 416 -39.43 2.31 9.52
N ILE A 417 -38.60 1.94 10.49
CA ILE A 417 -38.14 0.56 10.71
C ILE A 417 -38.68 0.11 12.07
N LYS A 418 -39.47 -0.98 12.09
CA LYS A 418 -40.17 -1.47 13.30
C LYS A 418 -40.95 -0.36 14.03
N SER A 419 -41.65 0.49 13.27
CA SER A 419 -42.38 1.66 13.78
C SER A 419 -41.53 2.75 14.46
N SER A 420 -40.20 2.72 14.31
CA SER A 420 -39.28 3.76 14.78
C SER A 420 -38.72 4.56 13.59
N PRO A 421 -38.66 5.90 13.65
CA PRO A 421 -38.03 6.70 12.60
C PRO A 421 -36.51 6.51 12.61
N GLN A 422 -35.96 6.09 11.47
CA GLN A 422 -34.52 5.93 11.26
C GLN A 422 -34.07 6.73 10.05
N ARG A 423 -32.88 7.32 10.12
CA ARG A 423 -32.35 8.21 9.07
C ARG A 423 -31.26 7.52 8.29
N ILE A 424 -31.24 7.73 6.98
CA ILE A 424 -30.25 7.19 6.04
C ILE A 424 -29.79 8.30 5.08
N CYS A 425 -28.49 8.38 4.84
CA CYS A 425 -27.87 9.29 3.86
C CYS A 425 -26.78 8.57 3.07
N VAL A 426 -27.02 8.28 1.79
CA VAL A 426 -26.11 7.62 0.85
C VAL A 426 -25.35 8.67 0.04
N CYS A 427 -24.03 8.59 0.06
CA CYS A 427 -23.11 9.46 -0.66
C CYS A 427 -22.24 8.62 -1.62
N MET A 428 -22.18 9.02 -2.89
CA MET A 428 -21.59 8.20 -3.97
C MET A 428 -21.35 9.05 -5.24
N THR A 429 -20.16 8.97 -5.84
CA THR A 429 -19.88 9.62 -7.15
C THR A 429 -20.32 8.70 -8.30
N PRO A 430 -20.76 9.24 -9.46
CA PRO A 430 -21.02 8.43 -10.66
C PRO A 430 -19.78 7.66 -11.16
N GLU A 431 -18.58 8.17 -10.87
CA GLU A 431 -17.29 7.51 -11.05
C GLU A 431 -17.19 6.25 -10.19
N SER A 432 -17.57 6.33 -8.91
CA SER A 432 -17.62 5.17 -8.02
C SER A 432 -18.75 4.20 -8.37
N SER A 433 -19.86 4.65 -8.95
CA SER A 433 -20.92 3.77 -9.48
C SER A 433 -20.42 2.90 -10.62
N ARG A 434 -19.68 3.49 -11.58
CA ARG A 434 -18.96 2.74 -12.62
C ARG A 434 -17.90 1.80 -12.03
N ALA A 435 -17.11 2.27 -11.06
CA ALA A 435 -16.09 1.44 -10.43
C ALA A 435 -16.67 0.25 -9.64
N LEU A 436 -17.86 0.40 -9.04
CA LEU A 436 -18.58 -0.68 -8.35
C LEU A 436 -19.15 -1.72 -9.34
N LEU A 437 -19.64 -1.30 -10.50
CA LEU A 437 -20.13 -2.20 -11.55
C LEU A 437 -19.07 -3.24 -11.99
N HIS A 438 -17.80 -2.83 -12.02
CA HIS A 438 -16.66 -3.68 -12.37
C HIS A 438 -15.97 -4.34 -11.16
N ALA A 439 -16.44 -4.15 -9.92
CA ALA A 439 -15.76 -4.63 -8.72
C ALA A 439 -16.01 -6.13 -8.45
N THR A 440 -14.99 -6.97 -8.64
CA THR A 440 -15.09 -8.42 -8.39
C THR A 440 -15.04 -8.81 -6.91
N TYR A 441 -14.39 -8.01 -6.06
CA TYR A 441 -14.21 -8.24 -4.63
C TYR A 441 -14.43 -6.93 -3.87
N ILE A 442 -15.30 -6.92 -2.87
CA ILE A 442 -15.56 -5.73 -2.03
C ILE A 442 -15.40 -6.04 -0.54
N GLN A 443 -15.02 -5.02 0.24
CA GLN A 443 -15.00 -5.06 1.70
C GLN A 443 -16.00 -4.05 2.24
N THR A 444 -16.80 -4.44 3.23
CA THR A 444 -17.79 -3.55 3.85
C THR A 444 -17.68 -3.58 5.37
N ASP A 445 -17.74 -2.41 5.98
CA ASP A 445 -17.31 -2.17 7.37
C ASP A 445 -18.05 -0.95 7.94
N ILE A 446 -18.06 -0.76 9.27
CA ILE A 446 -18.88 0.25 9.93
C ILE A 446 -18.11 1.04 11.01
N ALA A 447 -18.02 2.36 10.82
CA ALA A 447 -17.28 3.27 11.68
C ALA A 447 -18.20 4.08 12.61
N PHE A 448 -17.99 3.91 13.92
CA PHE A 448 -18.74 4.55 15.00
C PHE A 448 -18.21 5.94 15.40
N LYS A 449 -17.04 6.35 14.90
CA LYS A 449 -16.29 7.51 15.43
C LYS A 449 -16.50 8.80 14.66
N ARG A 450 -16.97 8.73 13.41
CA ARG A 450 -16.77 9.83 12.46
C ARG A 450 -17.85 10.89 12.51
N VAL A 451 -19.12 10.50 12.62
CA VAL A 451 -20.26 11.41 12.75
C VAL A 451 -20.99 11.17 14.07
N THR A 452 -21.22 12.23 14.82
CA THR A 452 -21.94 12.17 16.09
C THR A 452 -23.42 11.85 15.85
N GLY A 453 -23.90 10.76 16.44
CA GLY A 453 -25.28 10.29 16.30
C GLY A 453 -25.59 9.51 15.02
N TYR A 454 -24.58 9.12 14.23
CA TYR A 454 -24.71 8.25 13.07
C TYR A 454 -23.59 7.20 13.02
N LEU A 455 -23.90 6.05 12.44
CA LEU A 455 -22.95 5.01 12.05
C LEU A 455 -22.56 5.25 10.58
N GLU A 456 -21.27 5.22 10.26
CA GLU A 456 -20.80 5.33 8.87
C GLU A 456 -20.42 3.97 8.30
N PHE A 457 -21.28 3.42 7.45
CA PHE A 457 -21.01 2.23 6.66
C PHE A 457 -20.22 2.61 5.41
N GLU A 458 -19.10 1.93 5.16
CA GLU A 458 -18.28 2.12 3.94
C GLU A 458 -18.34 0.89 3.03
N LEU A 459 -18.48 1.13 1.72
CA LEU A 459 -18.28 0.14 0.67
C LEU A 459 -16.91 0.39 0.02
N THR A 460 -15.97 -0.56 0.10
CA THR A 460 -14.55 -0.31 -0.27
C THR A 460 -13.95 -1.40 -1.16
N VAL A 461 -12.94 -1.00 -1.95
CA VAL A 461 -12.18 -1.87 -2.87
C VAL A 461 -10.70 -1.46 -2.90
N MET A 462 -9.80 -2.40 -3.22
CA MET A 462 -8.43 -2.06 -3.58
C MET A 462 -8.39 -1.77 -5.08
N ASP A 463 -8.03 -0.54 -5.45
CA ASP A 463 -7.76 -0.19 -6.84
C ASP A 463 -6.43 -0.82 -7.27
N ASP A 464 -6.57 -1.84 -8.12
CA ASP A 464 -5.48 -2.63 -8.68
C ASP A 464 -5.12 -2.20 -10.11
N THR A 465 -5.82 -1.21 -10.70
CA THR A 465 -5.67 -0.80 -12.11
C THR A 465 -4.31 -0.18 -12.41
N ASN A 466 -3.68 0.45 -11.41
CA ASN A 466 -2.33 0.99 -11.52
C ASN A 466 -1.34 0.13 -10.72
N PRO A 467 -0.53 -0.73 -11.37
CA PRO A 467 0.40 -1.62 -10.66
C PRO A 467 1.48 -0.89 -9.86
N THR A 468 1.71 0.41 -10.16
CA THR A 468 2.68 1.26 -9.44
C THR A 468 2.08 2.01 -8.25
N SER A 469 0.75 2.15 -8.20
CA SER A 469 0.01 2.96 -7.21
C SER A 469 -1.30 2.31 -6.76
N ARG A 470 -1.23 1.14 -6.13
CA ARG A 470 -2.42 0.48 -5.55
C ARG A 470 -2.96 1.27 -4.36
N MET A 471 -4.27 1.48 -4.31
CA MET A 471 -4.92 2.40 -3.37
C MET A 471 -6.29 1.89 -2.91
N THR A 472 -6.62 2.05 -1.62
CA THR A 472 -8.01 1.96 -1.15
C THR A 472 -8.86 3.02 -1.86
N ARG A 473 -9.88 2.57 -2.59
CA ARG A 473 -10.98 3.37 -3.13
C ARG A 473 -12.25 3.06 -2.32
N ILE A 474 -13.01 4.10 -2.02
CA ILE A 474 -14.24 4.03 -1.24
C ILE A 474 -15.36 4.36 -2.21
N LEU A 475 -16.20 3.36 -2.49
CA LEU A 475 -17.20 3.38 -3.56
C LEU A 475 -18.51 4.00 -3.08
N SER A 476 -18.83 3.88 -1.80
CA SER A 476 -19.96 4.60 -1.19
C SER A 476 -19.75 4.76 0.31
N ARG A 477 -20.27 5.87 0.85
CA ARG A 477 -20.43 6.14 2.28
C ARG A 477 -21.91 6.23 2.59
N ILE A 478 -22.36 5.53 3.62
CA ILE A 478 -23.75 5.60 4.06
C ILE A 478 -23.80 5.88 5.56
N PHE A 479 -24.39 7.02 5.92
CA PHE A 479 -24.65 7.39 7.31
C PHE A 479 -26.04 6.88 7.70
N VAL A 480 -26.13 6.08 8.77
CA VAL A 480 -27.39 5.52 9.29
C VAL A 480 -27.52 5.66 10.81
N THR A 481 -28.74 5.63 11.33
CA THR A 481 -29.01 5.63 12.78
C THR A 481 -29.26 4.24 13.40
N GLU A 482 -29.46 3.19 12.61
CA GLU A 482 -29.67 1.80 13.07
C GLU A 482 -28.85 0.82 12.21
N GLU A 483 -28.32 -0.24 12.83
CA GLU A 483 -27.49 -1.26 12.16
C GLU A 483 -28.23 -2.57 11.80
N SER A 484 -29.56 -2.60 11.87
CA SER A 484 -30.31 -3.85 11.66
C SER A 484 -30.31 -4.35 10.22
N ALA A 485 -30.75 -5.60 10.04
CA ALA A 485 -30.81 -6.25 8.73
C ALA A 485 -31.75 -5.54 7.74
N ALA A 486 -32.83 -4.91 8.23
CA ALA A 486 -33.74 -4.13 7.39
C ALA A 486 -33.06 -2.86 6.85
N MET A 487 -32.31 -2.14 7.70
CA MET A 487 -31.53 -0.99 7.25
C MET A 487 -30.44 -1.41 6.25
N HIS A 488 -29.70 -2.49 6.53
CA HIS A 488 -28.68 -2.99 5.61
C HIS A 488 -29.26 -3.48 4.27
N GLN A 489 -30.44 -4.10 4.25
CA GLN A 489 -31.13 -4.43 2.99
C GLN A 489 -31.46 -3.16 2.19
N LEU A 490 -31.96 -2.10 2.85
CA LEU A 490 -32.24 -0.81 2.21
C LEU A 490 -30.95 -0.17 1.65
N ILE A 491 -29.83 -0.24 2.38
CA ILE A 491 -28.52 0.24 1.91
C ILE A 491 -28.14 -0.43 0.58
N PHE A 492 -28.09 -1.76 0.52
CA PHE A 492 -27.68 -2.47 -0.72
C PHE A 492 -28.65 -2.25 -1.88
N SER A 493 -29.96 -2.16 -1.61
CA SER A 493 -30.95 -1.83 -2.65
C SER A 493 -30.76 -0.40 -3.18
N LYS A 494 -30.57 0.60 -2.32
CA LYS A 494 -30.35 1.99 -2.75
C LYS A 494 -29.02 2.19 -3.47
N ILE A 495 -27.96 1.48 -3.09
CA ILE A 495 -26.70 1.44 -3.88
C ILE A 495 -26.96 0.87 -5.28
N SER A 496 -27.73 -0.22 -5.38
CA SER A 496 -28.04 -0.86 -6.67
C SER A 496 -28.91 0.04 -7.57
N GLU A 497 -29.87 0.76 -6.99
CA GLU A 497 -30.64 1.81 -7.69
C GLU A 497 -29.74 2.94 -8.20
N ILE A 498 -28.81 3.45 -7.36
CA ILE A 498 -27.88 4.53 -7.75
C ILE A 498 -26.94 4.07 -8.87
N VAL A 499 -26.42 2.83 -8.82
CA VAL A 499 -25.61 2.28 -9.92
C VAL A 499 -26.41 2.21 -11.22
N LYS A 500 -27.68 1.77 -11.17
CA LYS A 500 -28.56 1.73 -12.35
C LYS A 500 -28.84 3.12 -12.91
N ILE A 501 -29.03 4.13 -12.05
CA ILE A 501 -29.23 5.53 -12.45
C ILE A 501 -27.95 6.13 -13.07
N ASP A 502 -26.78 5.85 -12.50
CA ASP A 502 -25.50 6.43 -12.93
C ASP A 502 -24.87 5.75 -14.16
N THR A 503 -25.27 4.51 -14.47
CA THR A 503 -24.62 3.68 -15.51
C THR A 503 -25.56 3.11 -16.56
N GLY A 504 -26.86 3.04 -16.28
CA GLY A 504 -27.84 2.28 -17.08
C GLY A 504 -27.81 0.76 -16.85
N GLU A 505 -26.78 0.22 -16.18
CA GLU A 505 -26.61 -1.21 -15.90
C GLU A 505 -26.96 -1.60 -14.46
N GLU A 506 -27.42 -2.83 -14.27
CA GLU A 506 -27.72 -3.39 -12.95
C GLU A 506 -26.50 -4.05 -12.31
N LEU A 507 -26.32 -3.85 -11.00
CA LEU A 507 -25.20 -4.40 -10.25
C LEU A 507 -25.27 -5.94 -10.17
N ARG A 508 -24.36 -6.62 -10.87
CA ARG A 508 -24.35 -8.08 -10.96
C ARG A 508 -23.63 -8.73 -9.78
N TRP A 509 -24.27 -9.76 -9.23
CA TRP A 509 -23.75 -10.62 -8.16
C TRP A 509 -23.48 -12.02 -8.72
N ARG A 510 -22.23 -12.49 -8.68
CA ARG A 510 -21.80 -13.72 -9.37
C ARG A 510 -22.70 -14.91 -9.08
N HIS A 511 -22.95 -15.20 -7.80
CA HIS A 511 -23.79 -16.31 -7.35
C HIS A 511 -25.13 -16.36 -8.13
N ILE A 512 -25.80 -15.21 -8.29
CA ILE A 512 -27.10 -15.11 -8.95
C ILE A 512 -26.96 -15.14 -10.47
N HIS A 513 -25.92 -14.51 -11.03
CA HIS A 513 -25.84 -14.19 -12.47
C HIS A 513 -24.98 -15.16 -13.31
N ALA A 514 -24.04 -15.89 -12.71
CA ALA A 514 -23.21 -16.90 -13.38
C ALA A 514 -24.04 -18.03 -14.01
N LYS A 515 -23.77 -18.42 -15.25
CA LYS A 515 -24.39 -19.59 -15.92
C LYS A 515 -23.66 -20.88 -15.54
N THR A 516 -22.34 -20.84 -15.39
CA THR A 516 -21.49 -21.98 -14.98
C THR A 516 -20.73 -21.69 -13.67
N LEU A 517 -20.10 -22.73 -13.09
CA LEU A 517 -19.22 -22.53 -11.93
C LEU A 517 -17.94 -21.75 -12.26
N SER A 518 -17.51 -21.75 -13.52
CA SER A 518 -16.34 -20.99 -14.02
C SER A 518 -16.68 -19.53 -14.36
N ASP A 519 -17.95 -19.14 -14.44
CA ASP A 519 -18.30 -17.75 -14.76
C ASP A 519 -18.04 -16.82 -13.56
N PHE A 520 -17.47 -15.63 -13.82
CA PHE A 520 -17.16 -14.61 -12.81
C PHE A 520 -17.85 -13.23 -13.03
N PRO A 521 -19.15 -13.12 -13.38
CA PRO A 521 -19.80 -11.83 -13.62
C PRO A 521 -20.00 -11.03 -12.32
N GLY A 522 -19.42 -9.83 -12.27
CA GLY A 522 -19.63 -8.86 -11.19
C GLY A 522 -19.05 -9.30 -9.83
N ILE A 523 -19.73 -8.94 -8.75
CA ILE A 523 -19.25 -9.17 -7.38
C ILE A 523 -19.23 -10.68 -7.09
N CYS A 524 -18.03 -11.23 -6.91
CA CYS A 524 -17.79 -12.64 -6.61
C CYS A 524 -17.68 -12.92 -5.10
N LEU A 525 -17.25 -11.93 -4.30
CA LEU A 525 -17.08 -12.09 -2.85
C LEU A 525 -17.26 -10.76 -2.11
N VAL A 526 -17.95 -10.81 -0.97
CA VAL A 526 -18.05 -9.73 0.02
C VAL A 526 -17.31 -10.13 1.30
N SER A 527 -16.36 -9.30 1.74
CA SER A 527 -15.62 -9.51 2.99
C SER A 527 -16.12 -8.55 4.08
N VAL A 528 -16.42 -9.07 5.27
CA VAL A 528 -17.06 -8.32 6.38
C VAL A 528 -16.44 -8.66 7.75
N ASP A 529 -16.74 -7.87 8.78
CA ASP A 529 -16.67 -8.35 10.17
C ASP A 529 -17.92 -9.17 10.54
N GLN A 530 -17.91 -9.88 11.67
CA GLN A 530 -18.95 -10.82 12.11
C GLN A 530 -20.27 -10.13 12.56
N HIS A 531 -20.64 -8.99 11.98
CA HIS A 531 -21.83 -8.26 12.36
C HIS A 531 -23.10 -8.90 11.78
N ARG A 532 -23.97 -9.43 12.68
CA ARG A 532 -25.18 -10.18 12.31
C ARG A 532 -26.17 -9.35 11.47
N GLY A 533 -26.35 -8.07 11.76
CA GLY A 533 -27.27 -7.19 11.03
C GLY A 533 -26.82 -6.96 9.58
N GLN A 534 -25.54 -6.63 9.40
CA GLN A 534 -24.89 -6.42 8.10
C GLN A 534 -24.97 -7.65 7.20
N ALA A 535 -24.52 -8.80 7.70
CA ALA A 535 -24.55 -10.05 6.95
C ALA A 535 -25.98 -10.43 6.55
N LYS A 536 -26.93 -10.40 7.49
CA LYS A 536 -28.34 -10.74 7.19
C LYS A 536 -28.96 -9.77 6.17
N GLY A 537 -28.70 -8.47 6.27
CA GLY A 537 -29.25 -7.47 5.34
C GLY A 537 -28.75 -7.67 3.89
N LEU A 538 -27.47 -8.03 3.71
CA LEU A 538 -26.95 -8.44 2.40
C LEU A 538 -27.67 -9.69 1.88
N GLY A 539 -27.85 -10.71 2.72
CA GLY A 539 -28.57 -11.93 2.35
C GLY A 539 -30.03 -11.68 1.94
N MET A 540 -30.71 -10.76 2.63
CA MET A 540 -32.07 -10.33 2.32
C MET A 540 -32.14 -9.53 1.01
N HIS A 541 -31.16 -8.68 0.72
CA HIS A 541 -31.06 -7.98 -0.57
C HIS A 541 -30.80 -8.97 -1.72
N LEU A 542 -29.86 -9.92 -1.55
CA LEU A 542 -29.58 -10.96 -2.54
C LEU A 542 -30.82 -11.83 -2.83
N GLN A 543 -31.64 -12.13 -1.81
CA GLN A 543 -32.91 -12.83 -1.99
C GLN A 543 -33.94 -11.99 -2.77
N THR A 544 -33.97 -10.67 -2.58
CA THR A 544 -34.78 -9.77 -3.44
C THR A 544 -34.31 -9.84 -4.89
N VAL A 545 -33.00 -9.72 -5.15
CA VAL A 545 -32.42 -9.77 -6.50
C VAL A 545 -32.64 -11.13 -7.17
N ALA A 546 -32.51 -12.23 -6.43
CA ALA A 546 -32.78 -13.57 -6.96
C ALA A 546 -34.25 -13.75 -7.37
N ARG A 547 -35.21 -13.19 -6.61
CA ARG A 547 -36.64 -13.23 -6.94
C ARG A 547 -37.05 -12.38 -8.14
N SER A 548 -36.28 -11.36 -8.50
CA SER A 548 -36.48 -10.60 -9.76
C SER A 548 -35.87 -11.28 -10.99
N MET A 549 -35.04 -12.32 -10.81
CA MET A 549 -34.44 -13.07 -11.92
C MET A 549 -35.37 -14.21 -12.41
N PRO A 550 -35.29 -14.62 -13.69
CA PRO A 550 -35.96 -15.81 -14.19
C PRO A 550 -35.63 -17.07 -13.37
N VAL A 551 -36.60 -18.00 -13.29
CA VAL A 551 -36.45 -19.26 -12.54
C VAL A 551 -35.23 -20.03 -13.03
N LYS A 552 -34.33 -20.37 -12.11
CA LYS A 552 -33.02 -20.93 -12.43
C LYS A 552 -32.53 -21.87 -11.32
N PRO A 553 -32.02 -23.08 -11.64
CA PRO A 553 -31.38 -23.97 -10.66
C PRO A 553 -30.16 -23.31 -10.01
N ASP A 554 -29.92 -23.59 -8.73
CA ASP A 554 -28.67 -23.20 -8.08
C ASP A 554 -27.49 -24.05 -8.59
N LEU A 555 -26.33 -23.42 -8.78
CA LEU A 555 -25.14 -24.08 -9.37
C LEU A 555 -24.46 -25.09 -8.44
N HIS A 556 -24.84 -25.14 -7.17
CA HIS A 556 -24.26 -26.02 -6.14
C HIS A 556 -25.29 -27.02 -5.61
N GLU A 557 -26.55 -26.60 -5.50
CA GLU A 557 -27.70 -27.40 -5.06
C GLU A 557 -28.75 -27.47 -6.18
N ALA A 558 -28.43 -28.12 -7.31
CA ALA A 558 -29.25 -28.12 -8.54
C ALA A 558 -30.70 -28.66 -8.40
N HIS A 559 -31.05 -29.23 -7.24
CA HIS A 559 -32.42 -29.62 -6.87
C HIS A 559 -33.25 -28.46 -6.25
N ARG A 560 -32.64 -27.28 -6.07
CA ARG A 560 -33.26 -26.03 -5.59
C ARG A 560 -33.15 -24.96 -6.69
N THR A 561 -34.09 -24.02 -6.74
CA THR A 561 -33.88 -22.80 -7.53
C THR A 561 -33.13 -21.74 -6.72
N ILE A 562 -32.53 -20.77 -7.39
CA ILE A 562 -31.92 -19.60 -6.71
C ILE A 562 -32.97 -18.74 -5.98
N GLN A 563 -34.24 -18.85 -6.35
CA GLN A 563 -35.38 -18.16 -5.72
C GLN A 563 -35.79 -18.81 -4.38
N ASP A 564 -35.52 -20.12 -4.20
CA ASP A 564 -35.83 -20.92 -2.99
C ASP A 564 -34.72 -20.87 -1.92
N LEU A 565 -33.70 -20.03 -2.13
CA LEU A 565 -32.61 -19.87 -1.19
C LEU A 565 -33.02 -18.93 -0.05
N THR A 566 -32.68 -19.32 1.19
CA THR A 566 -32.83 -18.43 2.35
C THR A 566 -31.82 -17.29 2.29
N GLU A 567 -32.03 -16.23 3.07
CA GLU A 567 -31.07 -15.13 3.17
C GLU A 567 -29.67 -15.62 3.57
N TYR A 568 -29.57 -16.69 4.36
CA TYR A 568 -28.31 -17.31 4.75
C TYR A 568 -27.72 -18.24 3.68
N ASP A 569 -28.55 -18.86 2.83
CA ASP A 569 -28.07 -19.71 1.74
C ASP A 569 -27.37 -18.90 0.63
N HIS A 570 -27.79 -17.66 0.40
CA HIS A 570 -27.05 -16.72 -0.45
C HIS A 570 -25.69 -16.36 0.17
N LEU A 571 -25.63 -16.14 1.50
CA LEU A 571 -24.37 -15.80 2.18
C LEU A 571 -23.34 -16.93 2.12
N LYS A 572 -23.76 -18.20 2.22
CA LYS A 572 -22.88 -19.38 2.02
C LYS A 572 -22.12 -19.36 0.68
N ARG A 573 -22.63 -18.63 -0.32
CA ARG A 573 -22.13 -18.59 -1.71
C ARG A 573 -21.36 -17.30 -2.06
N ILE A 574 -21.23 -16.34 -1.13
CA ILE A 574 -20.61 -15.03 -1.42
C ILE A 574 -19.94 -14.32 -0.23
N LEU A 575 -20.19 -14.72 1.03
CA LEU A 575 -19.71 -14.02 2.22
C LEU A 575 -18.42 -14.64 2.80
N ARG A 576 -17.47 -13.80 3.20
CA ARG A 576 -16.30 -14.22 4.01
C ARG A 576 -16.08 -13.30 5.21
N LEU A 577 -15.65 -13.88 6.33
CA LEU A 577 -15.30 -13.12 7.53
C LEU A 577 -13.83 -12.72 7.58
N CYS A 578 -13.58 -11.54 8.16
CA CYS A 578 -12.25 -11.06 8.47
C CYS A 578 -11.53 -11.96 9.50
N THR A 579 -10.51 -12.68 9.05
CA THR A 579 -9.69 -13.57 9.89
C THR A 579 -8.97 -12.84 11.03
N ILE A 580 -8.66 -11.54 10.84
CA ILE A 580 -8.07 -10.68 11.88
C ILE A 580 -9.12 -10.37 12.96
N HIS A 581 -10.33 -9.97 12.61
CA HIS A 581 -11.38 -9.70 13.59
C HIS A 581 -11.80 -10.96 14.36
N LEU A 582 -11.96 -12.09 13.67
CA LEU A 582 -12.12 -13.40 14.30
C LEU A 582 -11.00 -13.71 15.29
N SER A 583 -9.73 -13.51 14.90
CA SER A 583 -8.57 -13.76 15.77
C SER A 583 -8.52 -12.82 16.98
N ARG A 584 -8.86 -11.53 16.80
CA ARG A 584 -9.01 -10.53 17.87
C ARG A 584 -10.13 -10.95 18.84
N ASN A 585 -11.26 -11.43 18.33
CA ASN A 585 -12.42 -11.81 19.13
C ASN A 585 -12.22 -13.14 19.87
N ILE A 586 -11.58 -14.14 19.24
CA ILE A 586 -11.15 -15.39 19.91
C ILE A 586 -10.24 -15.08 21.10
N GLU A 587 -9.28 -14.16 20.97
CA GLU A 587 -8.38 -13.81 22.09
C GLU A 587 -9.15 -13.18 23.27
N LYS A 588 -10.18 -12.38 22.99
CA LYS A 588 -11.07 -11.78 24.01
C LYS A 588 -11.98 -12.79 24.74
N THR A 589 -12.19 -14.02 24.23
CA THR A 589 -13.17 -14.97 24.83
C THR A 589 -12.87 -15.39 26.27
N GLY A 590 -11.70 -15.07 26.83
CA GLY A 590 -11.38 -15.38 28.23
C GLY A 590 -11.31 -16.88 28.54
N THR A 591 -11.00 -17.67 27.52
CA THR A 591 -10.73 -19.13 27.53
C THR A 591 -9.22 -19.42 27.56
N THR A 592 -8.84 -20.69 27.71
CA THR A 592 -7.44 -21.16 27.72
C THR A 592 -6.76 -21.01 26.35
N LYS A 593 -5.42 -21.09 26.29
CA LYS A 593 -4.67 -20.92 25.02
C LYS A 593 -4.95 -22.08 24.05
N GLU A 594 -5.19 -23.25 24.62
CA GLU A 594 -5.43 -24.53 23.98
C GLU A 594 -6.79 -24.50 23.27
N VAL A 595 -7.84 -24.09 23.99
CA VAL A 595 -9.19 -23.85 23.43
C VAL A 595 -9.15 -22.74 22.37
N LYS A 596 -8.42 -21.64 22.61
CA LYS A 596 -8.20 -20.59 21.59
C LYS A 596 -7.47 -21.10 20.35
N SER A 597 -6.60 -22.11 20.48
CA SER A 597 -5.94 -22.75 19.34
C SER A 597 -6.94 -23.58 18.53
N LYS A 598 -7.78 -24.37 19.19
CA LYS A 598 -8.87 -25.13 18.55
C LYS A 598 -9.88 -24.22 17.84
N MET A 599 -10.29 -23.11 18.49
CA MET A 599 -11.15 -22.08 17.86
C MET A 599 -10.51 -21.48 16.59
N ARG A 600 -9.18 -21.32 16.56
CA ARG A 600 -8.45 -20.83 15.39
C ARG A 600 -8.34 -21.86 14.27
N SER A 601 -8.25 -23.16 14.58
CA SER A 601 -8.23 -24.21 13.55
C SER A 601 -9.55 -24.39 12.79
N LEU A 602 -10.63 -23.73 13.22
CA LEU A 602 -11.88 -23.63 12.45
C LEU A 602 -11.85 -22.50 11.39
N VAL A 603 -10.75 -21.74 11.26
CA VAL A 603 -10.59 -20.67 10.26
C VAL A 603 -9.59 -21.12 9.19
N CYS A 604 -10.09 -21.87 8.21
CA CYS A 604 -9.30 -22.70 7.29
C CYS A 604 -9.99 -22.82 5.91
N ALA A 605 -9.39 -23.55 4.97
CA ALA A 605 -10.09 -24.06 3.80
C ALA A 605 -10.85 -25.36 4.10
N VAL A 606 -10.19 -26.33 4.74
CA VAL A 606 -10.69 -27.69 4.99
C VAL A 606 -10.33 -28.11 6.42
N ASN A 607 -11.22 -28.80 7.13
CA ASN A 607 -10.93 -29.39 8.43
C ASN A 607 -11.63 -30.76 8.58
N PRO A 608 -10.90 -31.88 8.34
CA PRO A 608 -11.45 -33.24 8.41
C PRO A 608 -11.91 -33.68 9.82
N ARG A 609 -11.61 -32.89 10.86
CA ARG A 609 -12.04 -33.12 12.25
C ARG A 609 -12.93 -31.99 12.75
N TRP A 610 -13.67 -31.31 11.87
CA TRP A 610 -14.51 -30.15 12.19
C TRP A 610 -15.41 -30.38 13.41
N ASP A 611 -16.30 -31.37 13.34
CA ASP A 611 -17.34 -31.59 14.35
C ASP A 611 -16.75 -32.06 15.68
N GLN A 612 -15.66 -32.84 15.63
CA GLN A 612 -14.88 -33.19 16.81
C GLN A 612 -14.19 -31.97 17.43
N THR A 613 -13.60 -31.08 16.61
CA THR A 613 -12.96 -29.84 17.08
C THR A 613 -13.98 -28.94 17.77
N VAL A 614 -15.20 -28.85 17.23
CA VAL A 614 -16.32 -28.12 17.87
C VAL A 614 -16.72 -28.76 19.20
N ALA A 615 -16.83 -30.09 19.28
CA ALA A 615 -17.13 -30.80 20.52
C ALA A 615 -16.03 -30.60 21.60
N GLU A 616 -14.75 -30.71 21.22
CA GLU A 616 -13.61 -30.45 22.09
C GLU A 616 -13.62 -29.01 22.65
N ILE A 617 -13.94 -28.01 21.81
CA ILE A 617 -14.08 -26.61 22.23
C ILE A 617 -15.19 -26.43 23.28
N ARG A 618 -16.36 -27.09 23.10
CA ARG A 618 -17.45 -27.03 24.09
C ARG A 618 -17.07 -27.71 25.41
N ALA A 619 -16.41 -28.87 25.34
CA ALA A 619 -16.03 -29.66 26.51
C ALA A 619 -14.94 -28.99 27.36
N GLU A 620 -13.87 -28.51 26.73
CA GLU A 620 -12.69 -27.97 27.43
C GLU A 620 -12.82 -26.49 27.82
N GLY A 621 -13.60 -25.72 27.06
CA GLY A 621 -13.66 -24.27 27.19
C GLY A 621 -14.79 -23.71 28.06
N GLY A 622 -15.65 -24.59 28.59
CA GLY A 622 -16.78 -24.23 29.45
C GLY A 622 -17.76 -23.23 28.83
N LEU A 623 -18.52 -22.53 29.68
CA LEU A 623 -19.60 -21.63 29.25
C LEU A 623 -19.16 -20.58 28.20
N LYS A 624 -17.96 -20.00 28.34
CA LYS A 624 -17.48 -18.96 27.39
C LYS A 624 -17.22 -19.53 26.00
N ALA A 625 -16.66 -20.73 25.90
CA ALA A 625 -16.44 -21.39 24.62
C ALA A 625 -17.74 -21.96 24.04
N ASN A 626 -18.60 -22.51 24.88
CA ASN A 626 -19.91 -23.00 24.47
C ASN A 626 -20.76 -21.88 23.86
N ASN A 627 -20.82 -20.71 24.52
CA ASN A 627 -21.45 -19.50 24.00
C ASN A 627 -20.80 -19.00 22.69
N TRP A 628 -19.47 -19.09 22.56
CA TRP A 628 -18.78 -18.73 21.32
C TRP A 628 -19.15 -19.66 20.15
N VAL A 629 -19.31 -20.97 20.39
CA VAL A 629 -19.76 -21.94 19.37
C VAL A 629 -21.21 -21.66 18.99
N THR A 630 -22.12 -21.60 19.96
CA THR A 630 -23.54 -21.33 19.74
C THR A 630 -23.76 -20.01 18.97
N ASP A 631 -22.97 -18.96 19.23
CA ASP A 631 -23.01 -17.72 18.43
C ASP A 631 -22.73 -17.93 16.93
N LYS A 632 -21.84 -18.88 16.56
CA LYS A 632 -21.57 -19.17 15.13
C LYS A 632 -22.69 -19.98 14.49
N GLU A 633 -23.32 -20.88 15.25
CA GLU A 633 -24.45 -21.69 14.80
C GLU A 633 -25.71 -20.83 14.64
N ASP A 634 -26.07 -20.06 15.67
CA ASP A 634 -27.21 -19.13 15.68
C ASP A 634 -27.14 -18.07 14.57
N SER A 635 -25.92 -17.65 14.20
CA SER A 635 -25.73 -16.68 13.12
C SER A 635 -25.97 -17.29 11.74
N LYS A 636 -25.92 -18.63 11.59
CA LYS A 636 -26.14 -19.42 10.35
C LYS A 636 -25.20 -19.13 9.17
N PHE A 637 -24.47 -18.01 9.16
CA PHE A 637 -23.48 -17.65 8.15
C PHE A 637 -22.02 -17.80 8.63
N ALA A 638 -21.73 -17.70 9.93
CA ALA A 638 -20.36 -17.50 10.38
C ALA A 638 -19.44 -18.69 10.08
N PHE A 639 -19.87 -19.94 10.33
CA PHE A 639 -19.06 -21.11 10.00
C PHE A 639 -18.80 -21.27 8.48
N PRO A 640 -19.80 -21.18 7.58
CA PRO A 640 -19.57 -21.07 6.13
C PRO A 640 -18.62 -19.94 5.73
N ALA A 641 -18.72 -18.77 6.38
CA ALA A 641 -17.87 -17.62 6.08
C ALA A 641 -16.48 -17.66 6.79
N MET A 642 -16.21 -18.70 7.60
CA MET A 642 -14.92 -19.01 8.24
C MET A 642 -14.15 -20.15 7.56
N CYS A 643 -14.88 -21.13 6.99
CA CYS A 643 -14.33 -22.37 6.45
C CYS A 643 -14.87 -22.63 5.04
N TRP A 644 -13.97 -22.76 4.05
CA TRP A 644 -14.35 -22.94 2.65
C TRP A 644 -15.20 -24.21 2.43
N GLU A 645 -14.82 -25.32 3.06
CA GLU A 645 -15.51 -26.62 3.01
C GLU A 645 -16.95 -26.57 3.58
N LYS A 646 -17.26 -25.57 4.42
CA LYS A 646 -18.62 -25.31 4.92
C LYS A 646 -19.34 -24.22 4.09
N SER A 647 -18.71 -23.72 3.05
CA SER A 647 -19.23 -22.73 2.09
C SER A 647 -19.57 -23.40 0.75
N PHE A 648 -20.28 -22.67 -0.10
CA PHE A 648 -20.44 -22.99 -1.52
C PHE A 648 -19.67 -22.00 -2.42
N ILE A 649 -18.76 -21.19 -1.87
CA ILE A 649 -17.91 -20.30 -2.67
C ILE A 649 -16.91 -21.17 -3.44
N PRO A 650 -16.79 -21.09 -4.79
CA PRO A 650 -15.74 -21.80 -5.52
C PRO A 650 -14.35 -21.51 -4.95
N LYS A 651 -13.52 -22.55 -4.78
CA LYS A 651 -12.16 -22.43 -4.19
C LYS A 651 -11.32 -21.30 -4.82
N PRO A 652 -11.33 -21.08 -6.15
CA PRO A 652 -10.70 -19.92 -6.77
C PRO A 652 -11.05 -18.56 -6.14
N ILE A 653 -12.34 -18.31 -5.90
CA ILE A 653 -12.83 -17.04 -5.34
C ILE A 653 -12.44 -16.92 -3.86
N TRP A 654 -12.47 -18.03 -3.12
CA TRP A 654 -12.07 -18.08 -1.72
C TRP A 654 -10.56 -17.79 -1.55
N ASP A 655 -9.69 -18.38 -2.35
CA ASP A 655 -8.25 -18.22 -2.19
C ASP A 655 -7.73 -16.85 -2.67
N ARG A 656 -8.37 -16.26 -3.69
CA ARG A 656 -8.05 -14.92 -4.20
C ARG A 656 -8.62 -13.78 -3.34
N GLY A 657 -9.79 -13.95 -2.72
CA GLY A 657 -10.41 -12.92 -1.89
C GLY A 657 -9.55 -12.52 -0.68
N GLU A 658 -9.56 -11.25 -0.28
CA GLU A 658 -8.82 -10.84 0.92
C GLU A 658 -9.38 -11.52 2.18
N ARG A 659 -8.48 -12.13 2.98
CA ARG A 659 -8.83 -12.77 4.26
C ARG A 659 -9.07 -11.75 5.39
N THR A 660 -9.04 -10.47 5.08
CA THR A 660 -8.85 -9.38 6.04
C THR A 660 -9.53 -8.11 5.57
N THR A 661 -10.27 -7.43 6.43
CA THR A 661 -10.84 -6.08 6.21
C THR A 661 -9.76 -4.98 6.29
N ASN A 662 -8.56 -5.24 5.76
CA ASN A 662 -7.43 -4.28 5.80
C ASN A 662 -7.69 -3.06 4.91
N VAL A 663 -8.51 -3.18 3.87
CA VAL A 663 -8.82 -2.10 2.93
C VAL A 663 -9.77 -1.11 3.58
N SER A 664 -10.83 -1.59 4.26
CA SER A 664 -11.73 -0.77 5.06
C SER A 664 -11.09 -0.25 6.35
N GLU A 665 -10.33 -1.06 7.10
CA GLU A 665 -9.54 -0.58 8.25
C GLU A 665 -8.61 0.59 7.84
N SER A 666 -8.02 0.53 6.63
CA SER A 666 -7.20 1.63 6.09
C SER A 666 -8.04 2.80 5.56
N GLY A 667 -9.21 2.56 4.97
CA GLY A 667 -10.15 3.60 4.53
C GLY A 667 -10.66 4.43 5.71
N HIS A 668 -11.16 3.74 6.73
CA HIS A 668 -11.52 4.31 8.03
C HIS A 668 -10.32 5.02 8.69
N ALA A 669 -9.13 4.42 8.75
CA ALA A 669 -7.97 5.06 9.36
C ALA A 669 -7.51 6.32 8.63
N ASP A 670 -7.53 6.32 7.29
CA ASP A 670 -7.29 7.52 6.50
C ASP A 670 -8.39 8.56 6.79
N VAL A 671 -9.68 8.24 6.67
CA VAL A 671 -10.77 9.24 6.70
C VAL A 671 -11.06 9.79 8.11
N ASN A 672 -10.73 9.07 9.18
CA ASN A 672 -10.81 9.59 10.55
C ASN A 672 -9.76 10.69 10.84
N GLN A 673 -8.68 10.78 10.03
CA GLN A 673 -7.72 11.91 10.12
C GLN A 673 -8.30 13.23 9.59
N GLU A 674 -9.49 13.24 8.99
CA GLU A 674 -10.25 14.47 8.71
C GLU A 674 -10.93 15.05 9.96
N GLY A 675 -10.87 14.34 11.08
CA GLY A 675 -11.64 14.59 12.29
C GLY A 675 -12.67 13.51 12.56
N THR A 676 -12.94 13.32 13.86
CA THR A 676 -13.95 12.43 14.44
C THR A 676 -14.97 13.26 15.21
N GLY A 677 -16.17 12.72 15.43
CA GLY A 677 -17.25 13.44 16.13
C GLY A 677 -17.88 14.59 15.32
N CYS A 678 -17.74 14.58 14.00
CA CYS A 678 -18.31 15.61 13.12
C CYS A 678 -19.85 15.65 13.19
N SER A 679 -20.46 16.77 12.82
CA SER A 679 -21.87 16.79 12.41
C SER A 679 -22.05 15.97 11.13
N LEU A 680 -23.28 15.55 10.80
CA LEU A 680 -23.56 14.85 9.53
C LEU A 680 -23.08 15.64 8.30
N VAL A 681 -23.28 16.96 8.33
CA VAL A 681 -22.82 17.89 7.29
C VAL A 681 -21.30 17.88 7.18
N GLY A 682 -20.57 18.02 8.28
CA GLY A 682 -19.10 17.96 8.28
C GLY A 682 -18.56 16.59 7.86
N GLY A 683 -19.19 15.50 8.29
CA GLY A 683 -18.82 14.13 7.91
C GLY A 683 -18.94 13.87 6.41
N TYR A 684 -20.05 14.28 5.79
CA TYR A 684 -20.23 14.13 4.35
C TYR A 684 -19.26 15.04 3.57
N ILE A 685 -19.11 16.33 3.92
CA ILE A 685 -18.24 17.28 3.21
C ILE A 685 -16.79 16.80 3.22
N ARG A 686 -16.31 16.35 4.39
CA ARG A 686 -14.96 15.80 4.55
C ARG A 686 -14.78 14.44 3.88
N GLY A 687 -15.88 13.71 3.63
CA GLY A 687 -15.93 12.48 2.82
C GLY A 687 -15.74 12.80 1.35
N LEU A 688 -16.65 13.58 0.75
CA LEU A 688 -16.59 14.05 -0.65
C LEU A 688 -15.18 14.47 -1.07
N ARG A 689 -14.62 15.43 -0.33
CA ARG A 689 -13.30 16.02 -0.54
C ARG A 689 -12.14 15.04 -0.37
N PHE A 690 -12.38 13.87 0.23
CA PHE A 690 -11.42 12.80 0.38
C PHE A 690 -11.56 11.79 -0.76
N ASP A 691 -12.79 11.38 -1.07
CA ASP A 691 -13.10 10.35 -2.05
C ASP A 691 -12.84 10.85 -3.49
N VAL A 692 -13.39 12.02 -3.88
CA VAL A 692 -13.11 12.66 -5.19
C VAL A 692 -11.61 12.89 -5.39
N ARG A 693 -10.89 13.25 -4.31
CA ARG A 693 -9.45 13.44 -4.32
C ARG A 693 -8.69 12.12 -4.51
N LYS A 694 -9.18 11.01 -3.97
CA LYS A 694 -8.64 9.65 -4.22
C LYS A 694 -8.89 9.22 -5.67
N GLU A 695 -10.07 9.51 -6.22
CA GLU A 695 -10.43 9.22 -7.61
C GLU A 695 -9.52 9.97 -8.58
N ARG A 696 -9.47 11.32 -8.54
CA ARG A 696 -8.55 12.12 -9.39
C ARG A 696 -7.08 11.74 -9.22
N THR A 697 -6.67 11.29 -8.04
CA THR A 697 -5.30 10.80 -7.80
C THR A 697 -4.99 9.54 -8.62
N ALA A 698 -5.95 8.61 -8.73
CA ALA A 698 -5.79 7.42 -9.57
C ALA A 698 -5.76 7.79 -11.05
N ASP A 699 -6.68 8.64 -11.50
CA ASP A 699 -6.81 9.05 -12.91
C ASP A 699 -5.56 9.81 -13.41
N ILE A 700 -4.98 10.69 -12.60
CA ILE A 700 -3.72 11.39 -12.93
C ILE A 700 -2.53 10.42 -12.91
N GLY A 701 -2.51 9.45 -11.99
CA GLY A 701 -1.51 8.39 -11.98
C GLY A 701 -1.56 7.49 -13.22
N LEU A 702 -2.75 7.26 -13.78
CA LEU A 702 -2.98 6.51 -15.02
C LEU A 702 -2.71 7.33 -16.29
N SER A 703 -3.00 8.64 -16.28
CA SER A 703 -2.94 9.50 -17.46
C SER A 703 -1.57 10.16 -17.66
N TYR A 704 -0.94 10.62 -16.58
CA TYR A 704 0.29 11.42 -16.63
C TYR A 704 1.49 10.78 -15.92
N GLY A 705 1.29 9.62 -15.28
CA GLY A 705 2.32 8.89 -14.53
C GLY A 705 2.73 9.56 -13.22
N VAL A 706 1.97 10.53 -12.72
CA VAL A 706 2.26 11.24 -11.46
C VAL A 706 1.65 10.49 -10.28
N LEU A 707 2.50 10.08 -9.34
CA LEU A 707 2.13 9.26 -8.19
C LEU A 707 1.77 10.12 -6.98
N PRO A 708 0.89 9.65 -6.06
CA PRO A 708 0.54 10.37 -4.83
C PRO A 708 1.69 10.61 -3.85
N SER A 709 2.79 9.89 -4.02
CA SER A 709 3.99 9.97 -3.18
C SER A 709 5.22 9.53 -3.98
N TYR A 710 6.41 10.01 -3.63
CA TYR A 710 7.68 9.55 -4.23
C TYR A 710 7.93 8.04 -4.03
N HIS A 711 7.29 7.45 -3.03
CA HIS A 711 7.28 6.01 -2.80
C HIS A 711 6.19 5.31 -3.63
N LEU A 712 6.61 4.36 -4.47
CA LEU A 712 5.72 3.43 -5.16
C LEU A 712 4.86 2.63 -4.17
N ARG A 713 3.64 2.28 -4.60
CA ARG A 713 2.71 1.40 -3.88
C ARG A 713 2.49 0.09 -4.64
N THR A 714 3.58 -0.47 -5.18
CA THR A 714 3.61 -1.81 -5.79
C THR A 714 3.36 -2.91 -4.76
N GLU A 715 2.93 -4.09 -5.22
CA GLU A 715 2.84 -5.29 -4.36
C GLU A 715 4.21 -5.73 -3.83
N GLU A 716 5.32 -5.55 -4.56
CA GLU A 716 6.69 -5.71 -4.03
C GLU A 716 6.87 -4.86 -2.76
N SER A 717 6.50 -3.58 -2.85
CA SER A 717 6.58 -2.64 -1.72
C SER A 717 5.62 -3.01 -0.58
N ARG A 718 4.44 -3.58 -0.87
CA ARG A 718 3.48 -4.08 0.13
C ARG A 718 4.04 -5.32 0.84
N ALA A 719 4.48 -6.32 0.09
CA ALA A 719 5.07 -7.57 0.60
C ALA A 719 6.32 -7.30 1.44
N LEU A 720 7.25 -6.46 0.97
CA LEU A 720 8.43 -6.02 1.74
C LEU A 720 8.04 -5.37 3.08
N ARG A 721 7.03 -4.49 3.09
CA ARG A 721 6.54 -3.84 4.33
C ARG A 721 5.79 -4.81 5.25
N VAL A 722 5.14 -5.85 4.73
CA VAL A 722 4.50 -6.91 5.52
C VAL A 722 5.57 -7.83 6.14
N ASN A 723 6.51 -8.34 5.35
CA ASN A 723 7.59 -9.21 5.81
C ASN A 723 8.50 -8.48 6.81
N LYS A 724 8.81 -7.20 6.57
CA LYS A 724 9.49 -6.33 7.55
C LYS A 724 8.72 -6.28 8.88
N ARG A 725 7.43 -5.95 8.88
CA ARG A 725 6.63 -5.86 10.11
C ARG A 725 6.51 -7.20 10.84
N LYS A 726 6.34 -8.32 10.12
CA LYS A 726 6.32 -9.67 10.73
C LYS A 726 7.62 -9.97 11.46
N SER A 727 8.76 -9.75 10.81
CA SER A 727 10.10 -9.93 11.40
C SER A 727 10.35 -8.97 12.57
N ASP A 728 10.06 -7.67 12.40
CA ASP A 728 10.29 -6.65 13.44
C ASP A 728 9.41 -6.90 14.69
N THR A 729 8.24 -7.53 14.55
CA THR A 729 7.41 -8.01 15.66
C THR A 729 7.99 -9.28 16.29
N GLN A 730 8.40 -10.27 15.50
CA GLN A 730 8.97 -11.53 16.01
C GLN A 730 10.26 -11.28 16.81
N LEU A 731 11.10 -10.34 16.36
CA LEU A 731 12.31 -9.91 17.09
C LEU A 731 11.97 -9.26 18.45
N ARG A 732 10.85 -8.54 18.58
CA ARG A 732 10.39 -8.01 19.88
C ARG A 732 9.89 -9.12 20.80
N ILE A 733 9.20 -10.13 20.26
CA ILE A 733 8.74 -11.30 21.02
C ILE A 733 9.96 -12.03 21.59
N TYR A 734 10.96 -12.35 20.75
CA TYR A 734 12.17 -13.01 21.21
C TYR A 734 12.96 -12.15 22.21
N ALA A 735 13.09 -10.83 22.03
CA ALA A 735 13.73 -9.96 23.00
C ALA A 735 12.98 -9.92 24.36
N ALA A 736 11.64 -9.98 24.34
CA ALA A 736 10.83 -10.05 25.54
C ALA A 736 10.89 -11.44 26.22
N GLU A 737 11.22 -12.49 25.48
CA GLU A 737 11.50 -13.84 26.01
C GLU A 737 12.94 -13.95 26.56
N ASP A 738 13.94 -13.43 25.85
CA ASP A 738 15.33 -13.29 26.32
C ASP A 738 15.39 -12.53 27.65
N ASN A 739 14.62 -11.44 27.79
CA ASN A 739 14.51 -10.69 29.04
C ASN A 739 13.87 -11.51 30.19
N LYS A 740 12.92 -12.42 29.91
CA LYS A 740 12.38 -13.34 30.92
C LYS A 740 13.42 -14.38 31.32
N ILE A 741 14.21 -14.89 30.37
CA ILE A 741 15.31 -15.83 30.66
C ILE A 741 16.37 -15.14 31.53
N LEU A 742 16.72 -13.88 31.27
CA LEU A 742 17.62 -13.10 32.13
C LEU A 742 17.07 -12.94 33.56
N ASP A 743 15.82 -12.49 33.69
CA ASP A 743 15.14 -12.25 34.97
C ASP A 743 14.92 -13.56 35.76
N ALA A 744 14.63 -14.67 35.10
CA ALA A 744 14.53 -16.00 35.72
C ALA A 744 15.90 -16.56 36.14
N ASN A 745 16.94 -16.41 35.29
CA ASN A 745 18.32 -16.77 35.64
C ASN A 745 18.81 -16.00 36.87
N GLN A 746 18.56 -14.69 36.95
CA GLN A 746 18.91 -13.86 38.11
C GLN A 746 18.18 -14.31 39.38
N LYS A 747 16.90 -14.68 39.28
CA LYS A 747 16.12 -15.21 40.41
C LYS A 747 16.62 -16.58 40.88
N MET A 748 17.00 -17.46 39.97
CA MET A 748 17.62 -18.75 40.28
C MET A 748 19.01 -18.58 40.93
N GLU A 749 19.80 -17.60 40.48
CA GLU A 749 21.11 -17.26 41.06
C GLU A 749 20.95 -16.71 42.49
N ALA A 750 20.08 -15.72 42.70
CA ALA A 750 19.78 -15.17 44.02
C ALA A 750 19.16 -16.19 44.99
N ALA A 751 18.36 -17.15 44.49
CA ALA A 751 17.87 -18.27 45.29
C ALA A 751 19.00 -19.25 45.64
N GLY A 752 19.91 -19.54 44.70
CA GLY A 752 21.10 -20.36 44.92
C GLY A 752 22.05 -19.77 45.97
N GLU A 753 22.28 -18.46 45.96
CA GLU A 753 23.03 -17.80 47.03
C GLU A 753 22.35 -17.89 48.39
N LYS A 754 21.02 -17.72 48.45
CA LYS A 754 20.26 -17.85 49.71
C LYS A 754 20.35 -19.27 50.27
N LEU A 755 20.30 -20.29 49.41
CA LEU A 755 20.53 -21.69 49.79
C LEU A 755 21.97 -21.92 50.28
N LYS A 756 22.99 -21.37 49.59
CA LYS A 756 24.40 -21.43 50.03
C LYS A 756 24.60 -20.77 51.40
N ARG A 757 24.04 -19.58 51.64
CA ARG A 757 24.07 -18.89 52.94
C ARG A 757 23.34 -19.68 54.04
N ALA A 758 22.12 -20.17 53.77
CA ALA A 758 21.36 -20.96 54.73
C ALA A 758 22.05 -22.29 55.10
N ARG A 759 22.79 -22.90 54.17
CA ARG A 759 23.61 -24.09 54.46
C ARG A 759 24.73 -23.78 55.45
N VAL A 760 25.49 -22.71 55.23
CA VAL A 760 26.57 -22.30 56.16
C VAL A 760 26.00 -21.97 57.54
N THR A 761 24.89 -21.23 57.63
CA THR A 761 24.22 -20.95 58.92
C THR A 761 23.76 -22.21 59.64
N ARG A 762 23.36 -23.26 58.91
CA ARG A 762 23.02 -24.57 59.46
C ARG A 762 24.26 -25.32 59.95
N GLU A 763 25.32 -25.37 59.14
CA GLU A 763 26.60 -26.00 59.46
C GLU A 763 27.24 -25.35 60.71
N ASP A 764 27.21 -24.01 60.81
CA ASP A 764 27.61 -23.25 62.00
C ASP A 764 26.76 -23.58 63.23
N ALA A 765 25.42 -23.63 63.08
CA ALA A 765 24.52 -23.90 64.20
C ALA A 765 24.75 -25.29 64.80
N TYR A 766 24.93 -26.32 63.97
CA TYR A 766 25.27 -27.68 64.43
C TYR A 766 26.67 -27.72 65.07
N THR A 767 27.65 -26.99 64.52
CA THR A 767 29.00 -26.89 65.07
C THR A 767 29.03 -26.23 66.46
N ARG A 768 28.18 -25.22 66.70
CA ARG A 768 28.02 -24.57 68.01
C ARG A 768 27.31 -25.47 69.03
N ALA A 769 26.28 -26.21 68.60
CA ALA A 769 25.60 -27.18 69.46
C ALA A 769 26.56 -28.27 69.96
N GLN A 770 27.46 -28.76 69.10
CA GLN A 770 28.52 -29.71 69.47
C GLN A 770 29.54 -29.16 70.48
N ARG A 771 29.63 -27.83 70.65
CA ARG A 771 30.49 -27.16 71.65
C ARG A 771 29.75 -26.81 72.95
N GLY A 772 28.45 -27.11 73.05
CA GLY A 772 27.61 -26.72 74.18
C GLY A 772 27.19 -25.25 74.18
N GLU A 773 27.40 -24.52 73.07
CA GLU A 773 26.93 -23.14 72.92
C GLU A 773 25.41 -23.13 72.62
N PHE A 774 24.65 -22.24 73.25
CA PHE A 774 23.21 -22.10 72.99
C PHE A 774 22.94 -21.64 71.55
N THR A 775 22.17 -22.42 70.79
CA THR A 775 21.92 -22.20 69.37
C THR A 775 20.59 -22.81 68.92
N ASP A 776 19.90 -22.13 68.01
CA ASP A 776 18.54 -22.45 67.56
C ASP A 776 18.58 -23.29 66.26
N MET A 777 18.81 -24.60 66.43
CA MET A 777 18.96 -25.54 65.30
C MET A 777 17.68 -25.70 64.50
N GLU A 778 16.50 -25.75 65.15
CA GLU A 778 15.21 -25.91 64.48
C GLU A 778 14.93 -24.75 63.51
N LYS A 779 15.26 -23.52 63.90
CA LYS A 779 15.15 -22.34 63.04
C LYS A 779 16.16 -22.34 61.90
N ALA A 780 17.38 -22.84 62.12
CA ALA A 780 18.38 -23.02 61.07
C ALA A 780 17.91 -24.04 60.02
N ASP A 781 17.41 -25.20 60.45
CA ASP A 781 16.85 -26.24 59.58
C ASP A 781 15.58 -25.77 58.87
N SER A 782 14.69 -25.06 59.56
CA SER A 782 13.50 -24.44 58.95
C SER A 782 13.86 -23.40 57.89
N SER A 783 14.94 -22.64 58.09
CA SER A 783 15.44 -21.66 57.12
C SER A 783 16.07 -22.34 55.90
N TYR A 784 16.87 -23.38 56.11
CA TYR A 784 17.45 -24.20 55.03
C TYR A 784 16.36 -24.87 54.18
N ASN A 785 15.34 -25.46 54.82
CA ASN A 785 14.22 -26.11 54.13
C ASN A 785 13.36 -25.11 53.34
N LYS A 786 13.16 -23.88 53.84
CA LYS A 786 12.51 -22.81 53.06
C LYS A 786 13.38 -22.34 51.88
N ALA A 787 14.71 -22.34 52.01
CA ALA A 787 15.63 -21.97 50.95
C ALA A 787 15.69 -23.02 49.82
N ILE A 788 15.72 -24.32 50.15
CA ILE A 788 15.75 -25.39 49.13
C ILE A 788 14.44 -25.48 48.35
N ASP A 789 13.29 -25.33 49.02
CA ASP A 789 11.98 -25.20 48.37
C ASP A 789 11.93 -24.02 47.39
N THR A 790 12.43 -22.85 47.82
CA THR A 790 12.48 -21.65 46.99
C THR A 790 13.38 -21.86 45.77
N TYR A 791 14.55 -22.51 45.95
CA TYR A 791 15.45 -22.83 44.85
C TYR A 791 14.81 -23.81 43.85
N ASN A 792 14.25 -24.93 44.32
CA ASN A 792 13.58 -25.92 43.45
C ASN A 792 12.45 -25.29 42.63
N ARG A 793 11.57 -24.49 43.25
CA ARG A 793 10.49 -23.76 42.56
C ARG A 793 10.99 -22.72 41.55
N THR A 794 12.20 -22.18 41.71
CA THR A 794 12.81 -21.30 40.68
C THR A 794 13.47 -22.10 39.55
N VAL A 795 14.02 -23.28 39.82
CA VAL A 795 14.52 -24.20 38.77
C VAL A 795 13.39 -24.71 37.89
N GLU A 796 12.26 -25.12 38.49
CA GLU A 796 11.05 -25.54 37.76
C GLU A 796 10.53 -24.43 36.82
N LYS A 797 10.40 -23.20 37.33
CA LYS A 797 9.98 -22.04 36.54
C LYS A 797 10.99 -21.61 35.48
N ASN A 798 12.27 -21.92 35.65
CA ASN A 798 13.27 -21.71 34.58
C ASN A 798 13.11 -22.80 33.51
N ALA A 799 12.77 -24.05 33.88
CA ALA A 799 12.51 -25.13 32.93
C ALA A 799 11.28 -24.85 32.03
N GLU A 800 10.26 -24.13 32.52
CA GLU A 800 9.12 -23.64 31.71
C GLU A 800 9.55 -22.75 30.51
N LEU A 801 10.76 -22.15 30.55
CA LEU A 801 11.30 -21.29 29.50
C LEU A 801 12.13 -22.04 28.44
N ILE A 802 12.32 -23.36 28.58
CA ILE A 802 13.12 -24.17 27.65
C ILE A 802 12.56 -24.06 26.22
N GLY A 803 13.42 -23.61 25.30
CA GLY A 803 13.09 -23.46 23.88
C GLY A 803 12.35 -22.17 23.51
N THR A 804 12.23 -21.21 24.44
CA THR A 804 11.83 -19.82 24.18
C THR A 804 13.05 -18.91 23.92
N GLY A 805 12.82 -17.65 23.51
CA GLY A 805 13.89 -16.66 23.30
C GLY A 805 14.55 -16.74 21.92
N SER A 806 15.56 -15.90 21.70
CA SER A 806 16.35 -15.87 20.47
C SER A 806 17.53 -16.86 20.48
N GLY A 807 17.81 -17.49 21.62
CA GLY A 807 19.02 -18.30 21.85
C GLY A 807 20.27 -17.48 22.20
N LYS A 808 20.19 -16.15 22.26
CA LYS A 808 21.30 -15.28 22.71
C LYS A 808 21.56 -15.38 24.21
N VAL A 809 20.53 -15.66 25.00
CA VAL A 809 20.63 -15.83 26.45
C VAL A 809 20.52 -17.32 26.76
N GLY A 810 21.59 -17.90 27.28
CA GLY A 810 21.56 -19.29 27.76
C GLY A 810 20.69 -19.41 29.01
N LEU A 811 19.79 -20.40 29.03
CA LEU A 811 19.08 -20.78 30.24
C LEU A 811 20.05 -21.46 31.20
N ARG A 812 20.14 -20.99 32.46
CA ARG A 812 20.94 -21.68 33.47
C ARG A 812 20.22 -22.94 33.95
N THR A 813 20.92 -24.07 33.89
CA THR A 813 20.45 -25.38 34.38
C THR A 813 21.06 -25.70 35.74
N ARG A 814 20.52 -26.70 36.45
CA ARG A 814 20.98 -27.14 37.78
C ARG A 814 22.47 -27.53 37.82
N ALA A 815 23.03 -27.98 36.69
CA ALA A 815 24.46 -28.30 36.53
C ALA A 815 25.35 -27.05 36.36
N SER A 816 24.81 -25.95 35.84
CA SER A 816 25.59 -24.73 35.51
C SER A 816 25.92 -23.82 36.70
N THR A 817 25.41 -24.10 37.90
CA THR A 817 25.55 -23.22 39.09
C THR A 817 26.66 -23.61 40.08
N GLY A 818 27.43 -24.66 39.79
CA GLY A 818 28.56 -25.13 40.61
C GLY A 818 28.12 -25.82 41.92
N ASP A 819 28.56 -27.07 42.06
CA ASP A 819 28.20 -28.08 43.07
C ASP A 819 27.27 -27.66 44.23
N LEU A 820 26.03 -28.13 44.11
CA LEU A 820 25.10 -28.35 45.22
C LEU A 820 24.60 -29.80 45.14
N THR A 821 25.52 -30.76 45.22
CA THR A 821 25.19 -32.17 45.50
C THR A 821 24.48 -32.24 46.85
N LEU A 822 23.16 -32.40 46.82
CA LEU A 822 22.37 -32.65 48.02
C LEU A 822 22.75 -34.02 48.58
N PRO A 823 23.02 -34.17 49.89
CA PRO A 823 23.14 -35.48 50.50
C PRO A 823 21.87 -36.29 50.27
N THR A 824 22.00 -37.52 49.77
CA THR A 824 20.88 -38.46 49.70
C THR A 824 20.45 -38.79 51.12
N ILE A 825 19.20 -38.46 51.48
CA ILE A 825 18.63 -38.86 52.76
C ILE A 825 18.35 -40.37 52.67
N THR A 826 19.21 -41.17 53.29
CA THR A 826 19.00 -42.60 53.50
C THR A 826 18.18 -42.81 54.78
N SER A 827 16.94 -43.27 54.60
CA SER A 827 16.01 -43.80 55.63
C SER A 827 15.93 -43.00 56.94
#